data_AF-C7ATZ0-F1
#
_entry.id   AF-C7ATZ0-F1
#
_cell.length_a   1.000
_cell.length_b   1.000
_cell.length_c   1.000
_cell.angle_alpha   90.00
_cell.angle_beta   90.00
_cell.angle_gamma   90.00
#
_symmetry.space_group_name_H-M   'P 1'
#
loop_
_entity.id
_entity.type
_entity.pdbx_description
1 polymer ?
#
loop_
_entity_poly.entity_id
_entity_poly.type
_entity_poly.pdbx_seq_one_letter_code
_entity_poly.pdbx_strand_id
1 'polypeptide(L)'
;MAQWCQLQMLDCKYLEQVDQLYDDSFPMDIRQYLSKWIESIDWDTVAVQDSLATVRFHDLLAQLDDQHSRFALENNFLLQHNIRKIKRNLQDRFQEDPVHMAMIISRNLKEEQRILATAKSAEQEGEGMVSAMVVEKQKLDIKVKEMKDRVQMADQNIKNLEDLQDEYDFKINTLKNRENEMNGMTPKELEKEKMTVGRMGFELKAKRQDVVIQLTDLLNVTQALLSDLISEELPEWKQRQQIACIGGPPNACVDQLQNWFTAVAESLQQVRQHLKKLQELEQKFTYDSDPITQKKAFLEGRALELLKNLLSNSLVVERQPCMPTHPQRPLVLKTGVQFTVKLRFLVKLQEFNYQLKVKAVFDKDVTEKKGFRKFNVLGTNTKVMNMEESNGSLAAEFRHLQLKEQKVAGNRTNEGPLIVTEELHSLSFESELQLNQSGLDIKLEAMSLPVVVISNVCQLPSGWASILWYNMLTTEPKNLKFFLTPPPAKWSQLSEVLSWQFSSVTKRGLNQEQLNMLADKLLGAKAQRNPEGQIPWTKFCKQSANEKAFPFWLWIEGILDVIKRHLLSLWNDGSIMGFISKEREKALLSDKCPGTFLLRFSESSREGAITFTWIEHDVHDKPVFHSVEPYTKKELSAVSLPDIIRTYKVMAAENIPENPLRFLYPNIPKDKAFGKYYPKPSETAEPMDVENPERTGYMKTELISVSEVHPSRLQDNILPMSPDDYKALEQYVSPRDIDAVMSAEYPDQN
;
A
#
# COMPACT_ATOMS: atom_id res chain seq x y z
N MET A 1 -28.80 -10.13 -13.66
CA MET A 1 -27.38 -10.42 -13.38
C MET A 1 -27.28 -10.92 -11.95
N ALA A 2 -26.50 -11.98 -11.69
CA ALA A 2 -26.26 -12.48 -10.33
C ALA A 2 -25.70 -11.36 -9.44
N GLN A 3 -26.05 -11.37 -8.16
CA GLN A 3 -25.55 -10.44 -7.14
C GLN A 3 -24.01 -10.44 -7.13
N TRP A 4 -23.39 -11.61 -7.28
CA TRP A 4 -21.94 -11.75 -7.38
C TRP A 4 -21.32 -10.95 -8.52
N CYS A 5 -21.94 -10.98 -9.71
CA CYS A 5 -21.45 -10.22 -10.86
C CYS A 5 -21.56 -8.71 -10.63
N GLN A 6 -22.57 -8.25 -9.87
CA GLN A 6 -22.70 -6.84 -9.52
C GLN A 6 -21.59 -6.40 -8.56
N LEU A 7 -21.24 -7.23 -7.58
CA LEU A 7 -20.14 -6.95 -6.66
C LEU A 7 -18.79 -6.86 -7.37
N GLN A 8 -18.53 -7.76 -8.32
CA GLN A 8 -17.27 -7.79 -9.09
C GLN A 8 -17.05 -6.54 -9.95
N MET A 9 -18.09 -5.74 -10.21
CA MET A 9 -17.98 -4.48 -10.95
C MET A 9 -17.75 -3.25 -10.05
N LEU A 10 -17.74 -3.42 -8.73
CA LEU A 10 -17.52 -2.32 -7.79
C LEU A 10 -16.04 -1.91 -7.72
N ASP A 11 -15.80 -0.68 -7.27
CA ASP A 11 -14.46 -0.19 -6.95
C ASP A 11 -13.71 -1.10 -5.95
N CYS A 12 -12.38 -1.10 -6.03
CA CYS A 12 -11.50 -1.89 -5.15
C CYS A 12 -11.81 -1.72 -3.64
N LYS A 13 -12.22 -0.51 -3.21
CA LYS A 13 -12.60 -0.22 -1.82
C LYS A 13 -13.79 -1.04 -1.30
N TYR A 14 -14.71 -1.44 -2.20
CA TYR A 14 -15.85 -2.29 -1.87
C TYR A 14 -15.49 -3.76 -2.03
N LEU A 15 -14.64 -4.10 -3.01
CA LEU A 15 -14.12 -5.47 -3.17
C LEU A 15 -13.30 -5.92 -1.95
N GLU A 16 -12.52 -5.03 -1.32
CA GLU A 16 -11.83 -5.31 -0.05
C GLU A 16 -12.80 -5.61 1.10
N GLN A 17 -13.97 -4.97 1.13
CA GLN A 17 -15.02 -5.29 2.11
C GLN A 17 -15.62 -6.67 1.83
N VAL A 18 -15.84 -7.01 0.56
CA VAL A 18 -16.30 -8.35 0.15
C VAL A 18 -15.28 -9.42 0.56
N ASP A 19 -13.99 -9.19 0.31
CA ASP A 19 -12.90 -10.10 0.70
C ASP A 19 -12.90 -10.40 2.20
N GLN A 20 -13.17 -9.39 3.04
CA GLN A 20 -13.26 -9.56 4.49
C GLN A 20 -14.46 -10.41 4.97
N LEU A 21 -15.48 -10.65 4.13
CA LEU A 21 -16.63 -11.49 4.48
C LEU A 21 -16.35 -12.99 4.34
N TYR A 22 -15.36 -13.35 3.50
CA TYR A 22 -15.05 -14.72 3.15
C TYR A 22 -13.75 -15.15 3.82
N ASP A 23 -13.81 -16.23 4.57
CA ASP A 23 -12.67 -16.82 5.26
C ASP A 23 -12.70 -18.35 5.11
N ASP A 24 -11.82 -19.04 5.83
CA ASP A 24 -11.77 -20.51 5.81
C ASP A 24 -13.05 -21.18 6.35
N SER A 25 -13.95 -20.44 7.01
CA SER A 25 -15.25 -20.97 7.45
C SER A 25 -16.21 -21.13 6.28
N PHE A 26 -16.26 -20.16 5.36
CA PHE A 26 -17.02 -20.28 4.12
C PHE A 26 -16.20 -19.70 2.96
N PRO A 27 -15.44 -20.54 2.23
CA PRO A 27 -14.52 -20.08 1.18
C PRO A 27 -15.19 -19.30 0.03
N MET A 28 -14.55 -18.22 -0.40
CA MET A 28 -15.00 -17.38 -1.53
C MET A 28 -15.13 -18.16 -2.85
N ASP A 29 -14.32 -19.21 -3.04
CA ASP A 29 -14.42 -20.10 -4.21
C ASP A 29 -15.83 -20.71 -4.35
N ILE A 30 -16.45 -21.11 -3.24
CA ILE A 30 -17.83 -21.64 -3.25
C ILE A 30 -18.79 -20.55 -3.71
N ARG A 31 -18.65 -19.35 -3.13
CA ARG A 31 -19.46 -18.19 -3.48
C ARG A 31 -19.34 -17.84 -4.96
N GLN A 32 -18.13 -17.92 -5.54
CA GLN A 32 -17.86 -17.58 -6.93
C GLN A 32 -18.43 -18.62 -7.90
N TYR A 33 -18.08 -19.90 -7.72
CA TYR A 33 -18.44 -20.95 -8.67
C TYR A 33 -19.91 -21.39 -8.55
N LEU A 34 -20.49 -21.30 -7.36
CA LEU A 34 -21.89 -21.66 -7.09
C LEU A 34 -22.79 -20.43 -6.87
N SER A 35 -22.35 -19.23 -7.30
CA SER A 35 -23.05 -17.97 -7.09
C SER A 35 -24.53 -18.02 -7.45
N LYS A 36 -24.86 -18.50 -8.65
CA LYS A 36 -26.25 -18.61 -9.13
C LYS A 36 -27.11 -19.56 -8.28
N TRP A 37 -26.52 -20.67 -7.82
CA TRP A 37 -27.22 -21.66 -7.02
C TRP A 37 -27.47 -21.14 -5.61
N ILE A 38 -26.44 -20.56 -4.97
CA ILE A 38 -26.53 -19.95 -3.64
C ILE A 38 -27.58 -18.84 -3.63
N GLU A 39 -27.57 -17.95 -4.62
CA GLU A 39 -28.51 -16.82 -4.72
C GLU A 39 -29.96 -17.25 -5.01
N SER A 40 -30.17 -18.48 -5.47
CA SER A 40 -31.52 -19.01 -5.75
C SER A 40 -32.25 -19.55 -4.52
N ILE A 41 -31.55 -19.71 -3.40
CA ILE A 41 -32.07 -20.33 -2.18
C ILE A 41 -32.39 -19.25 -1.15
N ASP A 42 -33.56 -19.39 -0.51
CA ASP A 42 -33.94 -18.56 0.64
C ASP A 42 -33.27 -19.05 1.93
N TRP A 43 -32.02 -18.61 2.14
CA TRP A 43 -31.21 -19.00 3.30
C TRP A 43 -31.77 -18.51 4.64
N ASP A 44 -32.65 -17.51 4.66
CA ASP A 44 -33.30 -17.07 5.90
C ASP A 44 -34.27 -18.12 6.43
N THR A 45 -35.03 -18.75 5.55
CA THR A 45 -35.91 -19.87 5.91
C THR A 45 -35.09 -21.11 6.28
N VAL A 46 -33.99 -21.37 5.55
CA VAL A 46 -33.09 -22.52 5.82
C VAL A 46 -32.42 -22.39 7.21
N ALA A 47 -32.04 -21.18 7.63
CA ALA A 47 -31.37 -20.94 8.90
C ALA A 47 -32.26 -21.15 10.15
N VAL A 48 -33.57 -21.36 9.97
CA VAL A 48 -34.53 -21.60 11.06
C VAL A 48 -35.02 -23.05 11.07
N GLN A 49 -34.79 -23.82 10.00
CA GLN A 49 -35.30 -25.17 9.82
C GLN A 49 -34.17 -26.19 9.67
N ASP A 50 -33.92 -26.98 10.71
CA ASP A 50 -32.83 -27.96 10.77
C ASP A 50 -32.87 -29.03 9.65
N SER A 51 -34.06 -29.57 9.38
CA SER A 51 -34.24 -30.56 8.31
C SER A 51 -33.98 -29.98 6.92
N LEU A 52 -34.40 -28.73 6.68
CA LEU A 52 -34.15 -28.03 5.42
C LEU A 52 -32.68 -27.65 5.27
N ALA A 53 -32.03 -27.22 6.36
CA ALA A 53 -30.59 -26.94 6.41
C ALA A 53 -29.76 -28.17 6.06
N THR A 54 -30.12 -29.33 6.62
CA THR A 54 -29.47 -30.61 6.32
C THR A 54 -29.61 -31.00 4.85
N VAL A 55 -30.80 -30.84 4.26
CA VAL A 55 -31.02 -31.11 2.82
C VAL A 55 -30.18 -30.17 1.96
N ARG A 56 -30.21 -28.86 2.25
CA ARG A 56 -29.45 -27.86 1.48
C ARG A 56 -27.94 -28.01 1.61
N PHE A 57 -27.46 -28.50 2.75
CA PHE A 57 -26.05 -28.86 2.92
C PHE A 57 -25.63 -29.99 1.98
N HIS A 58 -26.40 -31.07 1.90
CA HIS A 58 -26.10 -32.17 0.98
C HIS A 58 -26.23 -31.74 -0.49
N ASP A 59 -27.20 -30.89 -0.81
CA ASP A 59 -27.31 -30.28 -2.14
C ASP A 59 -26.05 -29.47 -2.49
N LEU A 60 -25.52 -28.67 -1.55
CA LEU A 60 -24.28 -27.91 -1.74
C LEU A 60 -23.09 -28.84 -2.02
N LEU A 61 -22.96 -29.94 -1.27
CA LEU A 61 -21.90 -30.93 -1.51
C LEU A 61 -22.02 -31.58 -2.89
N ALA A 62 -23.23 -31.87 -3.35
CA ALA A 62 -23.49 -32.39 -4.69
C ALA A 62 -23.14 -31.37 -5.78
N GLN A 63 -23.44 -30.09 -5.56
CA GLN A 63 -23.01 -29.02 -6.48
C GLN A 63 -21.48 -28.92 -6.56
N LEU A 64 -20.76 -29.11 -5.45
CA LEU A 64 -19.29 -29.14 -5.46
C LEU A 64 -18.74 -30.36 -6.23
N ASP A 65 -19.41 -31.51 -6.19
CA ASP A 65 -19.03 -32.68 -6.99
C ASP A 65 -19.23 -32.44 -8.50
N ASP A 66 -20.31 -31.75 -8.88
CA ASP A 66 -20.53 -31.33 -10.27
C ASP A 66 -19.44 -30.34 -10.72
N GLN A 67 -19.10 -29.33 -9.90
CA GLN A 67 -18.01 -28.40 -10.21
C GLN A 67 -16.65 -29.09 -10.29
N HIS A 68 -16.36 -30.05 -9.41
CA HIS A 68 -15.15 -30.86 -9.50
C HIS A 68 -15.07 -31.61 -10.83
N SER A 69 -16.20 -32.18 -11.28
CA SER A 69 -16.29 -32.89 -12.56
C SER A 69 -16.08 -31.95 -13.76
N ARG A 70 -16.59 -30.72 -13.70
CA ARG A 70 -16.32 -29.68 -14.72
C ARG A 70 -14.83 -29.32 -14.80
N PHE A 71 -14.18 -29.12 -13.65
CA PHE A 71 -12.73 -28.85 -13.63
C PHE A 71 -11.88 -30.05 -14.06
N ALA A 72 -12.40 -31.28 -13.89
CA ALA A 72 -11.78 -32.48 -14.44
C ALA A 72 -11.80 -32.48 -15.97
N LEU A 73 -12.92 -32.08 -16.60
CA LEU A 73 -13.01 -31.95 -18.05
C LEU A 73 -12.05 -30.88 -18.61
N GLU A 74 -11.84 -29.79 -17.87
CA GLU A 74 -10.93 -28.70 -18.23
C GLU A 74 -9.44 -29.01 -17.93
N ASN A 75 -9.14 -30.18 -17.36
CA ASN A 75 -7.80 -30.56 -16.88
C ASN A 75 -7.18 -29.53 -15.90
N ASN A 76 -8.00 -28.75 -15.19
CA ASN A 76 -7.52 -27.74 -14.25
C ASN A 76 -7.19 -28.38 -12.88
N PHE A 77 -6.00 -28.96 -12.78
CA PHE A 77 -5.55 -29.69 -11.58
C PHE A 77 -5.62 -28.84 -10.30
N LEU A 78 -5.31 -27.55 -10.38
CA LEU A 78 -5.32 -26.64 -9.23
C LEU A 78 -6.75 -26.47 -8.68
N LEU A 79 -7.71 -26.16 -9.54
CA LEU A 79 -9.10 -25.96 -9.13
C LEU A 79 -9.75 -27.28 -8.65
N GLN A 80 -9.41 -28.41 -9.28
CA GLN A 80 -9.81 -29.73 -8.80
C GLN A 80 -9.32 -29.99 -7.37
N HIS A 81 -8.03 -29.74 -7.10
CA HIS A 81 -7.45 -29.90 -5.77
C HIS A 81 -8.14 -28.98 -4.74
N ASN A 82 -8.35 -27.72 -5.09
CA ASN A 82 -8.97 -26.72 -4.22
C ASN A 82 -10.41 -27.10 -3.86
N ILE A 83 -11.27 -27.40 -4.84
CA ILE A 83 -12.66 -27.81 -4.60
C ILE A 83 -12.72 -29.07 -3.73
N ARG A 84 -11.84 -30.04 -3.96
CA ARG A 84 -11.77 -31.25 -3.15
C ARG A 84 -11.41 -30.98 -1.69
N LYS A 85 -10.50 -30.03 -1.45
CA LYS A 85 -10.13 -29.58 -0.10
C LYS A 85 -11.28 -28.80 0.55
N ILE A 86 -11.90 -27.89 -0.20
CA ILE A 86 -13.05 -27.09 0.26
C ILE A 86 -14.20 -28.00 0.68
N LYS A 87 -14.56 -28.99 -0.15
CA LYS A 87 -15.62 -29.96 0.17
C LYS A 87 -15.35 -30.67 1.49
N ARG A 88 -14.13 -31.19 1.69
CA ARG A 88 -13.73 -31.84 2.95
C ARG A 88 -13.86 -30.90 4.15
N ASN A 89 -13.33 -29.68 4.02
CA ASN A 89 -13.40 -28.68 5.09
C ASN A 89 -14.85 -28.30 5.47
N LEU A 90 -15.77 -28.24 4.50
CA LEU A 90 -17.19 -27.99 4.78
C LEU A 90 -17.84 -29.17 5.49
N GLN A 91 -17.53 -30.40 5.06
CA GLN A 91 -17.99 -31.63 5.71
C GLN A 91 -17.56 -31.66 7.18
N ASP A 92 -16.27 -31.49 7.44
CA ASP A 92 -15.72 -31.55 8.80
C ASP A 92 -16.31 -30.46 9.73
N ARG A 93 -16.74 -29.31 9.20
CA ARG A 93 -17.23 -28.18 9.99
C ARG A 93 -18.73 -28.11 10.19
N PHE A 94 -19.52 -28.46 9.17
CA PHE A 94 -20.96 -28.17 9.14
C PHE A 94 -21.83 -29.42 9.01
N GLN A 95 -21.24 -30.62 8.91
CA GLN A 95 -22.02 -31.85 8.85
C GLN A 95 -22.86 -32.08 10.11
N GLU A 96 -22.33 -31.70 11.27
CA GLU A 96 -23.03 -31.81 12.57
C GLU A 96 -23.89 -30.56 12.90
N ASP A 97 -23.67 -29.43 12.23
CA ASP A 97 -24.47 -28.21 12.39
C ASP A 97 -24.70 -27.48 11.04
N PRO A 98 -25.60 -28.00 10.19
CA PRO A 98 -25.93 -27.38 8.90
C PRO A 98 -26.65 -26.04 9.03
N VAL A 99 -27.31 -25.79 10.17
CA VAL A 99 -28.04 -24.55 10.44
C VAL A 99 -27.06 -23.39 10.59
N HIS A 100 -25.93 -23.61 11.28
CA HIS A 100 -24.87 -22.62 11.38
C HIS A 100 -24.31 -22.22 10.02
N MET A 101 -24.13 -23.18 9.10
CA MET A 101 -23.75 -22.86 7.71
C MET A 101 -24.77 -21.94 7.04
N ALA A 102 -26.06 -22.27 7.14
CA ALA A 102 -27.13 -21.46 6.55
C ALA A 102 -27.16 -20.03 7.13
N MET A 103 -26.91 -19.87 8.43
CA MET A 103 -26.75 -18.55 9.06
C MET A 103 -25.57 -17.76 8.48
N ILE A 104 -24.42 -18.41 8.25
CA ILE A 104 -23.24 -17.77 7.65
C ILE A 104 -23.56 -17.30 6.23
N ILE A 105 -24.17 -18.16 5.41
CA ILE A 105 -24.51 -17.83 4.02
C ILE A 105 -25.53 -16.68 3.97
N SER A 106 -26.60 -16.74 4.77
CA SER A 106 -27.60 -15.65 4.86
C SER A 106 -26.95 -14.33 5.27
N ARG A 107 -26.13 -14.34 6.33
CA ARG A 107 -25.43 -13.15 6.81
C ARG A 107 -24.52 -12.55 5.72
N ASN A 108 -23.74 -13.38 5.04
CA ASN A 108 -22.82 -12.92 4.01
C ASN A 108 -23.57 -12.32 2.82
N LEU A 109 -24.67 -12.94 2.36
CA LEU A 109 -25.50 -12.39 1.28
C LEU A 109 -26.17 -11.06 1.65
N LYS A 110 -26.62 -10.90 2.90
CA LYS A 110 -27.18 -9.63 3.40
C LYS A 110 -26.12 -8.53 3.46
N GLU A 111 -24.92 -8.86 3.91
CA GLU A 111 -23.83 -7.91 4.00
C GLU A 111 -23.33 -7.48 2.61
N GLU A 112 -23.27 -8.40 1.65
CA GLU A 112 -23.04 -8.08 0.24
C GLU A 112 -24.08 -7.09 -0.32
N GLN A 113 -25.37 -7.27 0.00
CA GLN A 113 -26.42 -6.32 -0.40
C GLN A 113 -26.23 -4.94 0.24
N ARG A 114 -25.77 -4.89 1.50
CA ARG A 114 -25.44 -3.64 2.20
C ARG A 114 -24.27 -2.92 1.50
N ILE A 115 -23.24 -3.67 1.09
CA ILE A 115 -22.09 -3.14 0.33
C ILE A 115 -22.58 -2.54 -1.00
N LEU A 116 -23.39 -3.27 -1.76
CA LEU A 116 -23.96 -2.79 -3.02
C LEU A 116 -24.81 -1.53 -2.84
N ALA A 117 -25.63 -1.46 -1.80
CA ALA A 117 -26.43 -0.28 -1.49
C ALA A 117 -25.54 0.93 -1.16
N THR A 118 -24.50 0.71 -0.36
CA THR A 118 -23.52 1.74 0.01
C THR A 118 -22.74 2.25 -1.21
N ALA A 119 -22.38 1.37 -2.15
CA ALA A 119 -21.71 1.75 -3.38
C ALA A 119 -22.60 2.62 -4.29
N LYS A 120 -23.86 2.22 -4.48
CA LYS A 120 -24.82 2.98 -5.28
C LYS A 120 -25.09 4.38 -4.72
N SER A 121 -25.12 4.52 -3.39
CA SER A 121 -25.27 5.84 -2.76
C SER A 121 -24.03 6.72 -2.92
N ALA A 122 -22.83 6.15 -2.94
CA ALA A 122 -21.58 6.90 -3.10
C ALA A 122 -21.29 7.33 -4.55
N GLU A 123 -21.73 6.54 -5.54
CA GLU A 123 -21.64 6.90 -6.97
C GLU A 123 -22.43 8.18 -7.29
N GLN A 124 -23.52 8.46 -6.57
CA GLN A 124 -24.29 9.70 -6.75
C GLN A 124 -23.59 10.96 -6.23
N GLU A 125 -22.51 10.85 -5.44
CA GLU A 125 -21.83 11.99 -4.81
C GLU A 125 -20.38 12.23 -5.32
N GLY A 126 -19.80 11.37 -6.18
CA GLY A 126 -18.33 11.29 -6.32
C GLY A 126 -17.71 10.98 -7.69
N GLU A 127 -18.27 11.41 -8.83
CA GLU A 127 -17.75 11.07 -10.18
C GLU A 127 -16.40 11.74 -10.61
N GLY A 128 -15.78 12.59 -9.79
CA GLY A 128 -14.77 13.54 -10.29
C GLY A 128 -13.34 13.02 -10.59
N MET A 129 -12.77 12.11 -9.80
CA MET A 129 -11.29 11.99 -9.74
C MET A 129 -10.69 10.73 -10.40
N VAL A 130 -11.38 9.59 -10.38
CA VAL A 130 -10.85 8.32 -10.95
C VAL A 130 -11.05 8.28 -12.48
N SER A 131 -12.10 8.94 -12.99
CA SER A 131 -12.43 8.99 -14.42
C SER A 131 -11.35 9.72 -15.24
N ALA A 132 -10.77 10.81 -14.71
CA ALA A 132 -9.78 11.61 -15.43
C ALA A 132 -8.47 10.84 -15.74
N MET A 133 -7.91 10.13 -14.75
CA MET A 133 -6.66 9.37 -14.91
C MET A 133 -6.81 8.20 -15.90
N VAL A 134 -7.97 7.54 -15.92
CA VAL A 134 -8.26 6.45 -16.88
C VAL A 134 -8.38 7.01 -18.30
N VAL A 135 -9.03 8.17 -18.45
CA VAL A 135 -9.19 8.84 -19.75
C VAL A 135 -7.84 9.33 -20.30
N GLU A 136 -6.96 9.88 -19.46
CA GLU A 136 -5.63 10.33 -19.90
C GLU A 136 -4.74 9.17 -20.36
N LYS A 137 -4.75 8.06 -19.62
CA LYS A 137 -4.01 6.85 -20.01
C LYS A 137 -4.51 6.25 -21.33
N GLN A 138 -5.83 6.25 -21.56
CA GLN A 138 -6.40 5.83 -22.83
C GLN A 138 -5.95 6.70 -24.00
N LYS A 139 -5.76 8.02 -23.80
CA LYS A 139 -5.23 8.91 -24.85
C LYS A 139 -3.81 8.52 -25.26
N LEU A 140 -2.95 8.19 -24.30
CA LEU A 140 -1.59 7.73 -24.57
C LEU A 140 -1.57 6.38 -25.30
N ASP A 141 -2.41 5.43 -24.90
CA ASP A 141 -2.56 4.15 -25.60
C ASP A 141 -2.97 4.36 -27.07
N ILE A 142 -3.88 5.30 -27.33
CA ILE A 142 -4.28 5.68 -28.70
C ILE A 142 -3.10 6.29 -29.48
N LYS A 143 -2.34 7.22 -28.89
CA LYS A 143 -1.15 7.83 -29.53
C LYS A 143 -0.08 6.78 -29.85
N VAL A 144 0.17 5.83 -28.94
CA VAL A 144 1.12 4.73 -29.14
C VAL A 144 0.66 3.83 -30.27
N LYS A 145 -0.64 3.51 -30.33
CA LYS A 145 -1.22 2.73 -31.43
C LYS A 145 -1.09 3.45 -32.77
N GLU A 146 -1.42 4.74 -32.82
CA GLU A 146 -1.30 5.56 -34.02
C GLU A 146 0.15 5.58 -34.55
N MET A 147 1.13 5.74 -33.66
CA MET A 147 2.55 5.63 -34.03
C MET A 147 2.87 4.27 -34.64
N LYS A 148 2.44 3.16 -34.02
CA LYS A 148 2.67 1.81 -34.55
C LYS A 148 2.06 1.62 -35.93
N ASP A 149 0.82 2.10 -36.13
CA ASP A 149 0.13 2.02 -37.42
C ASP A 149 0.89 2.81 -38.50
N ARG A 150 1.40 4.01 -38.17
CA ARG A 150 2.24 4.81 -39.08
C ARG A 150 3.55 4.12 -39.44
N VAL A 151 4.20 3.45 -38.48
CA VAL A 151 5.42 2.66 -38.75
C VAL A 151 5.13 1.52 -39.73
N GLN A 152 4.03 0.78 -39.54
CA GLN A 152 3.63 -0.29 -40.45
C GLN A 152 3.30 0.23 -41.86
N MET A 153 2.64 1.38 -41.96
CA MET A 153 2.39 2.03 -43.25
C MET A 153 3.70 2.43 -43.95
N ALA A 154 4.67 2.97 -43.21
CA ALA A 154 5.99 3.30 -43.75
C ALA A 154 6.73 2.04 -44.25
N ASP A 155 6.66 0.94 -43.49
CA ASP A 155 7.26 -0.36 -43.86
C ASP A 155 6.71 -0.87 -45.20
N GLN A 156 5.38 -0.88 -45.35
CA GLN A 156 4.73 -1.29 -46.59
C GLN A 156 5.08 -0.35 -47.75
N ASN A 157 5.15 0.96 -47.52
CA ASN A 157 5.50 1.92 -48.56
C ASN A 157 6.96 1.82 -49.01
N ILE A 158 7.89 1.50 -48.12
CA ILE A 158 9.29 1.26 -48.45
C ILE A 158 9.42 -0.03 -49.26
N LYS A 159 8.70 -1.09 -48.89
CA LYS A 159 8.66 -2.32 -49.68
C LYS A 159 8.12 -2.09 -51.09
N ASN A 160 7.01 -1.37 -51.21
CA ASN A 160 6.44 -0.99 -52.51
C ASN A 160 7.42 -0.13 -53.34
N LEU A 161 8.20 0.74 -52.68
CA LEU A 161 9.21 1.56 -53.32
C LEU A 161 10.38 0.70 -53.83
N GLU A 162 10.83 -0.28 -53.05
CA GLU A 162 11.85 -1.24 -53.48
C GLU A 162 11.38 -2.05 -54.69
N ASP A 163 10.18 -2.62 -54.64
CA ASP A 163 9.61 -3.41 -55.75
C ASP A 163 9.51 -2.56 -57.04
N LEU A 164 9.02 -1.32 -56.93
CA LEU A 164 8.91 -0.39 -58.06
C LEU A 164 10.28 -0.02 -58.63
N GLN A 165 11.28 0.14 -57.78
CA GLN A 165 12.64 0.46 -58.18
C GLN A 165 13.30 -0.72 -58.91
N ASP A 166 13.14 -1.94 -58.40
CA ASP A 166 13.69 -3.14 -59.03
C ASP A 166 12.99 -3.42 -60.38
N GLU A 167 11.67 -3.18 -60.49
CA GLU A 167 10.96 -3.25 -61.78
C GLU A 167 11.43 -2.17 -62.77
N TYR A 168 11.67 -0.95 -62.28
CA TYR A 168 12.22 0.14 -63.08
C TYR A 168 13.62 -0.20 -63.60
N ASP A 169 14.51 -0.71 -62.74
CA ASP A 169 15.86 -1.12 -63.11
C ASP A 169 15.84 -2.25 -64.16
N PHE A 170 14.98 -3.25 -63.96
CA PHE A 170 14.81 -4.33 -64.93
C PHE A 170 14.37 -3.82 -66.30
N LYS A 171 13.37 -2.93 -66.35
CA LYS A 171 12.85 -2.38 -67.61
C LYS A 171 13.83 -1.45 -68.30
N ILE A 172 14.55 -0.60 -67.56
CA ILE A 172 15.52 0.30 -68.19
C ILE A 172 16.73 -0.46 -68.74
N ASN A 173 17.19 -1.50 -68.06
CA ASN A 173 18.26 -2.37 -68.55
C ASN A 173 17.81 -3.19 -69.76
N THR A 174 16.57 -3.68 -69.76
CA THR A 174 15.96 -4.35 -70.92
C THR A 174 15.88 -3.41 -72.13
N LEU A 175 15.45 -2.17 -71.93
CA LEU A 175 15.38 -1.16 -72.99
C LEU A 175 16.78 -0.85 -73.58
N LYS A 176 17.78 -0.63 -72.73
CA LYS A 176 19.17 -0.39 -73.16
C LYS A 176 19.75 -1.56 -73.96
N ASN A 177 19.46 -2.80 -73.55
CA ASN A 177 19.94 -3.98 -74.26
C ASN A 177 19.29 -4.11 -75.65
N ARG A 178 17.99 -3.84 -75.76
CA ARG A 178 17.24 -3.90 -77.02
C ARG A 178 17.58 -2.76 -77.99
N GLU A 179 17.99 -1.60 -77.49
CA GLU A 179 18.50 -0.50 -78.36
C GLU A 179 19.81 -0.88 -79.07
N ASN A 180 20.58 -1.83 -78.53
CA ASN A 180 21.86 -2.27 -79.07
C ASN A 180 21.77 -3.52 -79.98
N GLU A 181 20.57 -4.09 -80.19
CA GLU A 181 20.36 -5.28 -81.02
C GLU A 181 20.12 -4.94 -82.51
N MET A 182 20.81 -5.63 -83.42
CA MET A 182 20.80 -5.37 -84.87
C MET A 182 19.47 -5.78 -85.57
N ASN A 183 18.54 -6.42 -84.85
CA ASN A 183 17.17 -6.78 -85.27
C ASN A 183 16.11 -6.23 -84.29
N GLY A 184 16.23 -4.96 -83.90
CA GLY A 184 15.40 -4.32 -82.85
C GLY A 184 13.95 -3.97 -83.24
N MET A 185 13.16 -3.67 -82.20
CA MET A 185 11.76 -3.21 -82.23
C MET A 185 11.50 -2.05 -83.21
N THR A 186 10.23 -1.89 -83.64
CA THR A 186 9.88 -0.74 -84.49
C THR A 186 10.06 0.59 -83.74
N PRO A 187 10.33 1.71 -84.44
CA PRO A 187 10.54 3.03 -83.81
C PRO A 187 9.38 3.46 -82.91
N LYS A 188 8.14 3.10 -83.26
CA LYS A 188 6.93 3.39 -82.47
C LYS A 188 6.85 2.58 -81.17
N GLU A 189 7.31 1.32 -81.18
CA GLU A 189 7.35 0.48 -79.98
C GLU A 189 8.42 0.96 -79.01
N LEU A 190 9.59 1.34 -79.53
CA LEU A 190 10.67 1.92 -78.72
C LEU A 190 10.27 3.23 -78.05
N GLU A 191 9.57 4.11 -78.77
CA GLU A 191 9.06 5.38 -78.21
C GLU A 191 8.02 5.14 -77.11
N LYS A 192 7.12 4.17 -77.30
CA LYS A 192 6.12 3.78 -76.30
C LYS A 192 6.76 3.18 -75.04
N GLU A 193 7.80 2.37 -75.20
CA GLU A 193 8.53 1.77 -74.07
C GLU A 193 9.34 2.83 -73.31
N LYS A 194 10.00 3.77 -74.01
CA LYS A 194 10.65 4.95 -73.41
C LYS A 194 9.67 5.81 -72.61
N MET A 195 8.48 6.06 -73.14
CA MET A 195 7.44 6.82 -72.43
C MET A 195 6.97 6.08 -71.16
N THR A 196 6.86 4.76 -71.22
CA THR A 196 6.49 3.92 -70.07
C THR A 196 7.55 3.94 -68.98
N VAL A 197 8.83 3.77 -69.34
CA VAL A 197 9.96 3.87 -68.40
C VAL A 197 10.06 5.29 -67.83
N GLY A 198 9.86 6.33 -68.64
CA GLY A 198 9.80 7.72 -68.18
C GLY A 198 8.74 7.94 -67.11
N ARG A 199 7.51 7.42 -67.32
CA ARG A 199 6.42 7.47 -66.33
C ARG A 199 6.80 6.75 -65.03
N MET A 200 7.36 5.55 -65.12
CA MET A 200 7.82 4.80 -63.93
C MET A 200 8.90 5.57 -63.16
N GLY A 201 9.80 6.27 -63.87
CA GLY A 201 10.78 7.16 -63.24
C GLY A 201 10.13 8.29 -62.45
N PHE A 202 9.08 8.94 -62.98
CA PHE A 202 8.33 9.97 -62.24
C PHE A 202 7.59 9.39 -61.02
N GLU A 203 6.94 8.23 -61.18
CA GLU A 203 6.28 7.52 -60.08
C GLU A 203 7.26 7.16 -58.97
N LEU A 204 8.46 6.66 -59.32
CA LEU A 204 9.52 6.35 -58.37
C LEU A 204 9.98 7.60 -57.60
N LYS A 205 10.21 8.73 -58.29
CA LYS A 205 10.58 10.00 -57.66
C LYS A 205 9.50 10.50 -56.68
N ALA A 206 8.23 10.41 -57.07
CA ALA A 206 7.12 10.78 -56.21
C ALA A 206 7.05 9.88 -54.98
N LYS A 207 7.17 8.55 -55.14
CA LYS A 207 7.19 7.60 -54.03
C LYS A 207 8.36 7.83 -53.07
N ARG A 208 9.55 8.16 -53.56
CA ARG A 208 10.69 8.53 -52.70
C ARG A 208 10.38 9.77 -51.85
N GLN A 209 9.77 10.79 -52.45
CA GLN A 209 9.36 11.99 -51.74
C GLN A 209 8.32 11.67 -50.65
N ASP A 210 7.29 10.88 -50.99
CA ASP A 210 6.23 10.48 -50.06
C ASP A 210 6.79 9.74 -48.84
N VAL A 211 7.69 8.77 -49.05
CA VAL A 211 8.31 8.00 -47.97
C VAL A 211 9.14 8.90 -47.05
N VAL A 212 9.92 9.84 -47.60
CA VAL A 212 10.73 10.77 -46.80
C VAL A 212 9.84 11.70 -45.95
N ILE A 213 8.72 12.18 -46.51
CA ILE A 213 7.74 12.99 -45.76
C ILE A 213 7.12 12.15 -44.64
N GLN A 214 6.67 10.93 -44.94
CA GLN A 214 6.07 10.03 -43.95
C GLN A 214 7.01 9.70 -42.78
N LEU A 215 8.29 9.43 -43.06
CA LEU A 215 9.28 9.21 -42.01
C LEU A 215 9.52 10.48 -41.16
N THR A 216 9.47 11.66 -41.78
CA THR A 216 9.57 12.93 -41.06
C THR A 216 8.39 13.13 -40.10
N ASP A 217 7.17 12.88 -40.58
CA ASP A 217 5.95 13.00 -39.77
C ASP A 217 5.90 11.96 -38.64
N LEU A 218 6.34 10.74 -38.92
CA LEU A 218 6.46 9.68 -37.91
C LEU A 218 7.42 10.09 -36.79
N LEU A 219 8.58 10.67 -37.12
CA LEU A 219 9.51 11.18 -36.11
C LEU A 219 8.91 12.35 -35.30
N ASN A 220 8.09 13.21 -35.91
CA ASN A 220 7.40 14.29 -35.21
C ASN A 220 6.37 13.75 -34.19
N VAL A 221 5.56 12.77 -34.59
CA VAL A 221 4.59 12.11 -33.70
C VAL A 221 5.32 11.38 -32.56
N THR A 222 6.40 10.68 -32.88
CA THR A 222 7.22 9.97 -31.90
C THR A 222 7.86 10.92 -30.90
N GLN A 223 8.34 12.08 -31.34
CA GLN A 223 8.90 13.12 -30.48
C GLN A 223 7.86 13.71 -29.51
N ALA A 224 6.65 13.99 -30.00
CA ALA A 224 5.56 14.48 -29.15
C ALA A 224 5.19 13.45 -28.07
N LEU A 225 4.99 12.20 -28.47
CA LEU A 225 4.71 11.10 -27.55
C LEU A 225 5.84 10.90 -26.51
N LEU A 226 7.10 10.99 -26.94
CA LEU A 226 8.25 10.89 -26.05
C LEU A 226 8.28 12.03 -25.01
N SER A 227 7.89 13.25 -25.43
CA SER A 227 7.79 14.40 -24.53
C SER A 227 6.76 14.18 -23.43
N ASP A 228 5.56 13.68 -23.80
CA ASP A 228 4.49 13.36 -22.86
C ASP A 228 4.95 12.27 -21.86
N LEU A 229 5.56 11.19 -22.37
CA LEU A 229 6.04 10.07 -21.55
C LEU A 229 7.12 10.46 -20.54
N ILE A 230 8.08 11.30 -20.93
CA ILE A 230 9.20 11.69 -20.08
C ILE A 230 8.83 12.83 -19.12
N SER A 231 8.00 13.78 -19.56
CA SER A 231 7.73 15.00 -18.81
C SER A 231 6.51 14.90 -17.88
N GLU A 232 5.57 14.01 -18.18
CA GLU A 232 4.32 13.87 -17.42
C GLU A 232 4.25 12.48 -16.76
N GLU A 233 4.13 11.42 -17.56
CA GLU A 233 3.84 10.06 -17.05
C GLU A 233 4.94 9.48 -16.15
N LEU A 234 6.21 9.65 -16.53
CA LEU A 234 7.34 9.14 -15.76
C LEU A 234 7.47 9.87 -14.39
N PRO A 235 7.43 11.21 -14.31
CA PRO A 235 7.34 11.94 -13.04
C PRO A 235 6.14 11.56 -12.18
N GLU A 236 4.95 11.42 -12.77
CA GLU A 236 3.75 11.01 -12.04
C GLU A 236 3.88 9.61 -11.45
N TRP A 237 4.43 8.67 -12.21
CA TRP A 237 4.71 7.33 -11.68
C TRP A 237 5.74 7.38 -10.55
N LYS A 238 6.80 8.20 -10.66
CA LYS A 238 7.78 8.40 -9.57
C LYS A 238 7.10 8.98 -8.32
N GLN A 239 6.19 9.94 -8.48
CA GLN A 239 5.41 10.49 -7.37
C GLN A 239 4.48 9.44 -6.74
N ARG A 240 3.81 8.62 -7.55
CA ARG A 240 3.00 7.50 -7.04
C ARG A 240 3.85 6.47 -6.31
N GLN A 241 5.03 6.13 -6.82
CA GLN A 241 5.98 5.25 -6.14
C GLN A 241 6.42 5.84 -4.80
N GLN A 242 6.70 7.14 -4.76
CA GLN A 242 7.07 7.86 -3.54
C GLN A 242 5.95 7.82 -2.48
N ILE A 243 4.71 8.05 -2.88
CA ILE A 243 3.52 7.94 -2.01
C ILE A 243 3.32 6.49 -1.52
N ALA A 244 3.45 5.51 -2.42
CA ALA A 244 3.36 4.09 -2.06
C ALA A 244 4.47 3.67 -1.08
N CYS A 245 5.67 4.23 -1.20
CA CYS A 245 6.77 3.97 -0.27
C CYS A 245 6.43 4.39 1.17
N ILE A 246 5.66 5.46 1.36
CA ILE A 246 5.21 5.92 2.68
C ILE A 246 3.89 5.29 3.15
N GLY A 247 3.38 4.27 2.44
CA GLY A 247 2.18 3.52 2.83
C GLY A 247 0.89 3.96 2.12
N GLY A 248 0.98 4.85 1.13
CA GLY A 248 -0.14 5.22 0.28
C GLY A 248 -0.58 4.10 -0.68
N PRO A 249 -1.56 4.37 -1.56
CA PRO A 249 -2.20 3.34 -2.38
C PRO A 249 -1.20 2.61 -3.31
N PRO A 250 -1.34 1.28 -3.48
CA PRO A 250 -0.32 0.43 -4.14
C PRO A 250 -0.23 0.56 -5.67
N ASN A 251 -0.81 1.60 -6.30
CA ASN A 251 -0.89 1.73 -7.76
C ASN A 251 0.44 2.23 -8.39
N ALA A 252 1.48 1.40 -8.29
CA ALA A 252 2.83 1.67 -8.78
C ALA A 252 3.29 0.67 -9.87
N CYS A 253 2.38 -0.05 -10.53
CA CYS A 253 2.77 -0.97 -11.59
C CYS A 253 3.48 -0.23 -12.73
N VAL A 254 4.68 -0.69 -13.07
CA VAL A 254 5.56 -0.09 -14.09
C VAL A 254 5.25 -0.64 -15.49
N ASP A 255 4.44 -1.70 -15.59
CA ASP A 255 4.28 -2.47 -16.84
C ASP A 255 3.68 -1.63 -17.97
N GLN A 256 2.72 -0.75 -17.68
CA GLN A 256 2.13 0.15 -18.68
C GLN A 256 3.19 1.12 -19.25
N LEU A 257 3.98 1.75 -18.37
CA LEU A 257 5.11 2.58 -18.79
C LEU A 257 6.13 1.77 -19.60
N GLN A 258 6.45 0.56 -19.16
CA GLN A 258 7.36 -0.32 -19.89
C GLN A 258 6.85 -0.61 -21.31
N ASN A 259 5.55 -0.88 -21.47
CA ASN A 259 4.94 -1.15 -22.76
C ASN A 259 5.04 0.07 -23.69
N TRP A 260 4.77 1.27 -23.19
CA TRP A 260 4.89 2.51 -23.98
C TRP A 260 6.34 2.82 -24.36
N PHE A 261 7.28 2.76 -23.42
CA PHE A 261 8.70 2.97 -23.68
C PHE A 261 9.24 1.94 -24.67
N THR A 262 8.85 0.67 -24.54
CA THR A 262 9.25 -0.39 -25.45
C THR A 262 8.67 -0.16 -26.85
N ALA A 263 7.40 0.19 -26.97
CA ALA A 263 6.76 0.49 -28.26
C ALA A 263 7.44 1.65 -29.01
N VAL A 264 7.82 2.71 -28.30
CA VAL A 264 8.56 3.83 -28.87
C VAL A 264 9.97 3.40 -29.29
N ALA A 265 10.65 2.60 -28.48
CA ALA A 265 11.98 2.09 -28.80
C ALA A 265 11.97 1.19 -30.05
N GLU A 266 11.04 0.24 -30.13
CA GLU A 266 10.82 -0.63 -31.30
C GLU A 266 10.55 0.21 -32.57
N SER A 267 9.67 1.20 -32.45
CA SER A 267 9.33 2.09 -33.57
C SER A 267 10.54 2.88 -34.06
N LEU A 268 11.35 3.44 -33.15
CA LEU A 268 12.58 4.14 -33.50
C LEU A 268 13.64 3.21 -34.11
N GLN A 269 13.75 1.98 -33.63
CA GLN A 269 14.63 0.98 -34.24
C GLN A 269 14.17 0.61 -35.66
N GLN A 270 12.87 0.44 -35.87
CA GLN A 270 12.31 0.16 -37.19
C GLN A 270 12.54 1.33 -38.16
N VAL A 271 12.35 2.58 -37.72
CA VAL A 271 12.71 3.77 -38.52
C VAL A 271 14.19 3.77 -38.90
N ARG A 272 15.08 3.35 -38.01
CA ARG A 272 16.51 3.23 -38.35
C ARG A 272 16.77 2.14 -39.40
N GLN A 273 16.05 1.02 -39.36
CA GLN A 273 16.14 -0.01 -40.41
C GLN A 273 15.59 0.51 -41.74
N HIS A 274 14.48 1.25 -41.71
CA HIS A 274 13.91 1.94 -42.88
C HIS A 274 14.91 2.91 -43.51
N LEU A 275 15.62 3.71 -42.70
CA LEU A 275 16.65 4.63 -43.19
C LEU A 275 17.84 3.89 -43.82
N LYS A 276 18.30 2.77 -43.24
CA LYS A 276 19.32 1.91 -43.86
C LYS A 276 18.83 1.37 -45.21
N LYS A 277 17.56 0.96 -45.29
CA LYS A 277 16.97 0.46 -46.54
C LYS A 277 16.90 1.55 -47.62
N LEU A 278 16.53 2.77 -47.25
CA LEU A 278 16.56 3.91 -48.17
C LEU A 278 17.98 4.22 -48.67
N GLN A 279 19.01 4.06 -47.83
CA GLN A 279 20.41 4.19 -48.25
C GLN A 279 20.81 3.11 -49.27
N GLU A 280 20.35 1.86 -49.10
CA GLU A 280 20.57 0.80 -50.11
C GLU A 280 19.89 1.15 -51.44
N LEU A 281 18.66 1.68 -51.41
CA LEU A 281 17.92 2.09 -52.60
C LEU A 281 18.57 3.31 -53.29
N GLU A 282 19.13 4.24 -52.51
CA GLU A 282 19.93 5.36 -53.03
C GLU A 282 21.19 4.88 -53.75
N GLN A 283 21.89 3.88 -53.19
CA GLN A 283 23.10 3.31 -53.83
C GLN A 283 22.79 2.64 -55.17
N LYS A 284 21.64 1.96 -55.29
CA LYS A 284 21.18 1.35 -56.54
C LYS A 284 20.78 2.41 -57.59
N PHE A 285 20.14 3.49 -57.18
CA PHE A 285 19.63 4.53 -58.08
C PHE A 285 19.54 5.89 -57.37
N THR A 286 20.10 6.93 -57.98
CA THR A 286 20.02 8.32 -57.48
C THR A 286 19.97 9.32 -58.65
N TYR A 287 19.65 10.57 -58.36
CA TYR A 287 19.50 11.65 -59.33
C TYR A 287 19.67 13.03 -58.66
N ASP A 288 19.82 14.08 -59.47
CA ASP A 288 19.92 15.45 -58.97
C ASP A 288 18.67 15.84 -58.15
N SER A 289 18.89 16.30 -56.92
CA SER A 289 17.83 16.61 -55.95
C SER A 289 16.99 15.41 -55.49
N ASP A 290 17.60 14.24 -55.35
CA ASP A 290 16.98 13.09 -54.67
C ASP A 290 16.66 13.41 -53.20
N PRO A 291 15.39 13.29 -52.76
CA PRO A 291 15.01 13.59 -51.39
C PRO A 291 15.66 12.67 -50.36
N ILE A 292 16.01 11.43 -50.72
CA ILE A 292 16.73 10.51 -49.84
C ILE A 292 18.11 11.08 -49.53
N THR A 293 18.87 11.46 -50.55
CA THR A 293 20.21 12.06 -50.40
C THR A 293 20.16 13.35 -49.59
N GLN A 294 19.16 14.19 -49.81
CA GLN A 294 19.01 15.48 -49.11
C GLN A 294 18.64 15.33 -47.63
N LYS A 295 17.81 14.33 -47.27
CA LYS A 295 17.22 14.23 -45.93
C LYS A 295 17.79 13.12 -45.06
N LYS A 296 18.54 12.14 -45.61
CA LYS A 296 19.03 10.97 -44.86
C LYS A 296 19.77 11.31 -43.57
N ALA A 297 20.75 12.22 -43.63
CA ALA A 297 21.57 12.56 -42.46
C ALA A 297 20.75 13.25 -41.36
N PHE A 298 19.79 14.09 -41.76
CA PHE A 298 18.89 14.77 -40.84
C PHE A 298 17.94 13.78 -40.14
N LEU A 299 17.33 12.86 -40.89
CA LEU A 299 16.42 11.86 -40.32
C LEU A 299 17.16 10.88 -39.40
N GLU A 300 18.36 10.44 -39.80
CA GLU A 300 19.18 9.55 -38.98
C GLU A 300 19.63 10.23 -37.68
N GLY A 301 20.10 11.49 -37.76
CA GLY A 301 20.45 12.29 -36.58
C GLY A 301 19.27 12.45 -35.61
N ARG A 302 18.08 12.79 -36.12
CA ARG A 302 16.86 12.94 -35.30
C ARG A 302 16.43 11.62 -34.65
N ALA A 303 16.37 10.53 -35.42
CA ALA A 303 15.99 9.23 -34.88
C ALA A 303 16.93 8.78 -33.74
N LEU A 304 18.22 9.07 -33.90
CA LEU A 304 19.26 8.73 -32.93
C LEU A 304 19.19 9.60 -31.67
N GLU A 305 18.92 10.90 -31.81
CA GLU A 305 18.71 11.80 -30.68
C GLU A 305 17.48 11.40 -29.85
N LEU A 306 16.36 11.08 -30.52
CA LEU A 306 15.14 10.59 -29.85
C LEU A 306 15.40 9.27 -29.12
N LEU A 307 16.12 8.33 -29.76
CA LEU A 307 16.49 7.06 -29.13
C LEU A 307 17.39 7.29 -27.91
N LYS A 308 18.38 8.19 -28.01
CA LYS A 308 19.26 8.54 -26.89
C LYS A 308 18.47 9.14 -25.73
N ASN A 309 17.53 10.05 -26.01
CA ASN A 309 16.70 10.69 -24.99
C ASN A 309 15.79 9.66 -24.28
N LEU A 310 15.16 8.76 -25.05
CA LEU A 310 14.35 7.66 -24.52
C LEU A 310 15.17 6.75 -23.60
N LEU A 311 16.31 6.26 -24.09
CA LEU A 311 17.15 5.30 -23.35
C LEU A 311 17.70 5.93 -22.07
N SER A 312 18.14 7.19 -22.11
CA SER A 312 18.68 7.91 -20.94
C SER A 312 17.67 8.03 -19.79
N ASN A 313 16.37 8.12 -20.10
CA ASN A 313 15.30 8.24 -19.10
C ASN A 313 14.63 6.91 -18.73
N SER A 314 15.04 5.81 -19.36
CA SER A 314 14.41 4.50 -19.19
C SER A 314 14.96 3.67 -18.03
N LEU A 315 16.09 4.06 -17.43
CA LEU A 315 16.61 3.41 -16.23
C LEU A 315 15.91 3.96 -14.99
N VAL A 316 15.18 3.12 -14.27
CA VAL A 316 14.44 3.51 -13.07
C VAL A 316 14.68 2.56 -11.90
N VAL A 317 14.53 3.09 -10.68
CA VAL A 317 14.50 2.27 -9.46
C VAL A 317 13.08 1.74 -9.29
N GLU A 318 12.84 0.46 -9.55
CA GLU A 318 11.52 -0.17 -9.41
C GLU A 318 11.18 -0.44 -7.94
N ARG A 319 12.15 -0.94 -7.16
CA ARG A 319 12.02 -1.15 -5.72
C ARG A 319 13.09 -0.34 -4.99
N GLN A 320 12.63 0.65 -4.23
CA GLN A 320 13.49 1.52 -3.43
C GLN A 320 14.28 0.75 -2.37
N PRO A 321 15.43 1.27 -1.90
CA PRO A 321 16.25 0.64 -0.86
C PRO A 321 15.45 0.22 0.37
N CYS A 322 15.42 -1.08 0.66
CA CYS A 322 14.66 -1.62 1.77
C CYS A 322 15.38 -2.79 2.44
N MET A 323 15.34 -2.84 3.77
CA MET A 323 15.89 -3.95 4.55
C MET A 323 14.85 -5.08 4.63
N PRO A 324 15.17 -6.33 4.23
CA PRO A 324 14.25 -7.46 4.35
C PRO A 324 13.75 -7.72 5.78
N THR A 325 14.51 -7.33 6.80
CA THR A 325 14.11 -7.44 8.21
C THR A 325 13.04 -6.43 8.63
N HIS A 326 12.87 -5.34 7.86
CA HIS A 326 11.94 -4.25 8.14
C HIS A 326 11.22 -3.77 6.86
N PRO A 327 10.39 -4.63 6.22
CA PRO A 327 9.77 -4.31 4.92
C PRO A 327 8.81 -3.12 4.97
N GLN A 328 8.25 -2.81 6.15
CA GLN A 328 7.32 -1.69 6.38
C GLN A 328 8.01 -0.31 6.43
N ARG A 329 9.35 -0.25 6.39
CA ARG A 329 10.14 0.97 6.58
C ARG A 329 11.19 1.10 5.47
N PRO A 330 10.78 1.28 4.20
CA PRO A 330 11.73 1.52 3.11
C PRO A 330 12.51 2.83 3.36
N LEU A 331 13.64 3.01 2.66
CA LEU A 331 14.51 4.19 2.72
C LEU A 331 15.22 4.44 4.06
N VAL A 332 14.95 3.67 5.11
CA VAL A 332 15.74 3.69 6.35
C VAL A 332 16.67 2.48 6.35
N LEU A 333 17.98 2.72 6.36
CA LEU A 333 19.01 1.69 6.25
C LEU A 333 19.85 1.63 7.52
N LYS A 334 20.02 0.44 8.10
CA LYS A 334 20.91 0.24 9.25
C LYS A 334 22.30 -0.17 8.80
N THR A 335 23.33 0.44 9.39
CA THR A 335 24.72 0.05 9.15
C THR A 335 24.97 -1.42 9.51
N GLY A 336 25.71 -2.14 8.67
CA GLY A 336 25.99 -3.57 8.83
C GLY A 336 24.83 -4.53 8.49
N VAL A 337 23.63 -4.04 8.20
CA VAL A 337 22.48 -4.87 7.79
C VAL A 337 22.38 -4.91 6.26
N GLN A 338 22.01 -6.07 5.71
CA GLN A 338 21.78 -6.22 4.27
C GLN A 338 20.49 -5.53 3.85
N PHE A 339 20.52 -4.85 2.71
CA PHE A 339 19.34 -4.26 2.08
C PHE A 339 19.29 -4.60 0.59
N THR A 340 18.09 -4.46 0.04
CA THR A 340 17.81 -4.79 -1.35
C THR A 340 17.38 -3.58 -2.14
N VAL A 341 17.75 -3.54 -3.42
CA VAL A 341 17.27 -2.56 -4.40
C VAL A 341 17.02 -3.28 -5.72
N LYS A 342 15.91 -2.95 -6.40
CA LYS A 342 15.63 -3.47 -7.73
C LYS A 342 15.58 -2.33 -8.74
N LEU A 343 16.41 -2.42 -9.77
CA LEU A 343 16.37 -1.54 -10.93
C LEU A 343 15.63 -2.22 -12.07
N ARG A 344 14.97 -1.41 -12.89
CA ARG A 344 14.30 -1.87 -14.11
C ARG A 344 14.64 -0.92 -15.25
N PHE A 345 14.85 -1.51 -16.42
CA PHE A 345 14.96 -0.79 -17.67
C PHE A 345 13.61 -0.84 -18.39
N LEU A 346 13.04 0.34 -18.66
CA LEU A 346 11.70 0.46 -19.24
C LEU A 346 11.63 0.03 -20.71
N VAL A 347 12.78 -0.08 -21.39
CA VAL A 347 12.83 -0.55 -22.78
C VAL A 347 13.16 -2.04 -22.80
N LYS A 348 12.18 -2.88 -23.14
CA LYS A 348 12.32 -4.33 -23.18
C LYS A 348 12.70 -4.79 -24.60
N LEU A 349 14.00 -4.79 -24.90
CA LEU A 349 14.54 -5.33 -26.15
C LEU A 349 15.52 -6.47 -25.87
N GLN A 350 15.41 -7.56 -26.62
CA GLN A 350 16.28 -8.74 -26.48
C GLN A 350 17.77 -8.40 -26.69
N GLU A 351 18.04 -7.41 -27.56
CA GLU A 351 19.38 -6.91 -27.86
C GLU A 351 20.12 -6.36 -26.62
N PHE A 352 19.39 -5.91 -25.59
CA PHE A 352 19.98 -5.36 -24.37
C PHE A 352 20.19 -6.39 -23.25
N ASN A 353 19.74 -7.63 -23.45
CA ASN A 353 19.91 -8.68 -22.45
C ASN A 353 21.40 -8.94 -22.20
N TYR A 354 21.81 -8.91 -20.93
CA TYR A 354 23.21 -9.04 -20.49
C TYR A 354 24.19 -7.94 -20.96
N GLN A 355 23.73 -6.90 -21.66
CA GLN A 355 24.60 -5.80 -22.13
C GLN A 355 24.79 -4.71 -21.06
N LEU A 356 23.79 -4.51 -20.21
CA LEU A 356 23.78 -3.43 -19.22
C LEU A 356 24.42 -3.88 -17.91
N LYS A 357 25.63 -3.41 -17.63
CA LYS A 357 26.31 -3.60 -16.34
C LYS A 357 26.14 -2.38 -15.45
N VAL A 358 25.28 -2.49 -14.45
CA VAL A 358 24.97 -1.41 -13.52
C VAL A 358 25.90 -1.44 -12.31
N LYS A 359 26.42 -0.28 -11.92
CA LYS A 359 27.23 -0.06 -10.72
C LYS A 359 26.48 0.82 -9.73
N ALA A 360 26.37 0.37 -8.49
CA ALA A 360 25.82 1.13 -7.38
C ALA A 360 26.92 1.98 -6.72
N VAL A 361 26.65 3.28 -6.56
CA VAL A 361 27.54 4.27 -5.94
C VAL A 361 26.75 5.04 -4.89
N PHE A 362 27.26 5.11 -3.67
CA PHE A 362 26.63 5.86 -2.59
C PHE A 362 27.24 7.25 -2.50
N ASP A 363 26.41 8.28 -2.37
CA ASP A 363 26.82 9.68 -2.19
C ASP A 363 27.77 10.24 -3.28
N LYS A 364 27.55 9.85 -4.54
CA LYS A 364 28.39 10.26 -5.70
C LYS A 364 28.61 11.78 -5.81
N ASP A 365 27.53 12.55 -5.75
CA ASP A 365 27.54 14.01 -5.93
C ASP A 365 27.57 14.79 -4.60
N VAL A 366 27.87 14.11 -3.48
CA VAL A 366 27.95 14.71 -2.14
C VAL A 366 29.38 15.20 -1.83
N THR A 367 30.24 15.22 -2.85
CA THR A 367 31.63 15.68 -2.77
C THR A 367 31.68 17.10 -2.19
N GLU A 368 32.46 17.25 -1.11
CA GLU A 368 32.89 18.50 -0.44
C GLU A 368 31.96 19.17 0.59
N LYS A 369 31.00 18.48 1.21
CA LYS A 369 30.24 19.08 2.34
C LYS A 369 30.86 18.74 3.70
N LYS A 370 31.48 19.73 4.35
CA LYS A 370 31.97 19.63 5.75
C LYS A 370 30.81 19.22 6.67
N GLY A 371 30.98 18.15 7.45
CA GLY A 371 30.06 17.77 8.54
C GLY A 371 29.11 16.60 8.28
N PHE A 372 29.06 16.02 7.07
CA PHE A 372 28.24 14.83 6.78
C PHE A 372 29.01 13.52 6.98
N ARG A 373 28.35 12.50 7.54
CA ARG A 373 28.88 11.13 7.60
C ARG A 373 29.04 10.55 6.20
N LYS A 374 30.04 9.68 6.02
CA LYS A 374 30.29 8.99 4.75
C LYS A 374 30.16 7.49 4.94
N PHE A 375 29.61 6.82 3.93
CA PHE A 375 29.38 5.38 3.96
C PHE A 375 29.95 4.71 2.72
N ASN A 376 30.57 3.56 2.94
CA ASN A 376 31.01 2.68 1.87
C ASN A 376 29.98 1.57 1.65
N VAL A 377 29.70 1.28 0.37
CA VAL A 377 28.90 0.13 -0.02
C VAL A 377 29.77 -1.12 0.00
N LEU A 378 29.37 -2.09 0.82
CA LEU A 378 29.93 -3.44 0.87
C LEU A 378 29.00 -4.41 0.14
N GLY A 379 29.57 -5.51 -0.36
CA GLY A 379 28.87 -6.53 -1.13
C GLY A 379 29.00 -6.35 -2.64
N THR A 380 28.04 -6.90 -3.39
CA THR A 380 28.05 -6.88 -4.85
C THR A 380 27.57 -5.54 -5.39
N ASN A 381 28.48 -4.58 -5.54
CA ASN A 381 28.18 -3.23 -6.02
C ASN A 381 27.99 -3.14 -7.55
N THR A 382 28.20 -4.22 -8.29
CA THR A 382 27.96 -4.28 -9.74
C THR A 382 27.07 -5.47 -10.09
N LYS A 383 26.07 -5.24 -10.94
CA LYS A 383 25.13 -6.27 -11.37
C LYS A 383 24.79 -6.08 -12.84
N VAL A 384 24.75 -7.17 -13.58
CA VAL A 384 24.31 -7.17 -14.98
C VAL A 384 22.79 -7.32 -15.01
N MET A 385 22.11 -6.53 -15.82
CA MET A 385 20.68 -6.68 -16.04
C MET A 385 20.39 -7.90 -16.90
N ASN A 386 19.35 -8.64 -16.52
CA ASN A 386 18.89 -9.83 -17.21
C ASN A 386 17.36 -9.82 -17.32
N MET A 387 16.83 -10.58 -18.27
CA MET A 387 15.39 -10.80 -18.38
C MET A 387 14.90 -11.76 -17.28
N GLU A 388 13.88 -11.35 -16.53
CA GLU A 388 13.22 -12.20 -15.53
C GLU A 388 12.16 -13.10 -16.19
N GLU A 389 12.08 -14.39 -15.80
CA GLU A 389 11.15 -15.37 -16.38
C GLU A 389 9.67 -15.07 -16.12
N SER A 390 9.34 -14.37 -15.02
CA SER A 390 7.96 -14.15 -14.57
C SER A 390 7.19 -13.11 -15.38
N ASN A 391 7.85 -12.05 -15.87
CA ASN A 391 7.22 -10.96 -16.63
C ASN A 391 8.04 -10.56 -17.89
N GLY A 392 9.19 -11.21 -18.12
CA GLY A 392 10.13 -10.84 -19.15
C GLY A 392 10.70 -9.43 -18.98
N SER A 393 10.71 -8.86 -17.78
CA SER A 393 11.27 -7.51 -17.56
C SER A 393 12.79 -7.54 -17.54
N LEU A 394 13.43 -6.51 -18.09
CA LEU A 394 14.88 -6.32 -18.00
C LEU A 394 15.21 -5.59 -16.71
N ALA A 395 15.72 -6.32 -15.73
CA ALA A 395 15.91 -5.82 -14.37
C ALA A 395 17.26 -6.24 -13.78
N ALA A 396 17.71 -5.53 -12.77
CA ALA A 396 18.85 -5.91 -11.93
C ALA A 396 18.46 -5.77 -10.46
N GLU A 397 18.43 -6.89 -9.74
CA GLU A 397 18.19 -6.91 -8.30
C GLU A 397 19.50 -7.06 -7.53
N PHE A 398 19.78 -6.08 -6.68
CA PHE A 398 20.87 -6.08 -5.72
C PHE A 398 20.31 -6.57 -4.38
N ARG A 399 20.69 -7.79 -3.94
CA ARG A 399 20.16 -8.38 -2.69
C ARG A 399 21.08 -8.25 -1.47
N HIS A 400 22.37 -8.10 -1.70
CA HIS A 400 23.41 -8.20 -0.67
C HIS A 400 24.21 -6.91 -0.52
N LEU A 401 23.55 -5.75 -0.65
CA LEU A 401 24.20 -4.47 -0.36
C LEU A 401 24.22 -4.23 1.15
N GLN A 402 25.33 -3.70 1.65
CA GLN A 402 25.50 -3.31 3.04
C GLN A 402 26.19 -1.95 3.12
N LEU A 403 25.87 -1.15 4.13
CA LEU A 403 26.56 0.11 4.39
C LEU A 403 27.50 -0.03 5.59
N LYS A 404 28.73 0.46 5.43
CA LYS A 404 29.70 0.62 6.52
C LYS A 404 30.17 2.06 6.60
N GLU A 405 30.07 2.63 7.79
CA GLU A 405 30.53 4.00 8.05
C GLU A 405 32.04 4.12 7.86
N GLN A 406 32.46 5.14 7.11
CA GLN A 406 33.85 5.49 6.92
C GLN A 406 34.30 6.45 8.02
N LYS A 407 34.95 5.91 9.05
CA LYS A 407 35.56 6.74 10.11
C LYS A 407 36.85 7.37 9.58
N VAL A 408 36.88 8.70 9.47
CA VAL A 408 38.11 9.44 9.16
C VAL A 408 38.93 9.56 10.44
N ALA A 409 40.22 9.24 10.38
CA ALA A 409 41.13 9.34 11.52
C ALA A 409 41.37 10.82 11.88
N GLY A 410 40.80 11.25 13.01
CA GLY A 410 40.95 12.60 13.56
C GLY A 410 39.69 12.97 14.35
N ASN A 411 39.86 13.24 15.65
CA ASN A 411 38.79 13.70 16.54
C ASN A 411 38.03 14.88 15.91
N ARG A 412 36.84 14.61 15.38
CA ARG A 412 35.80 15.61 15.19
C ARG A 412 34.60 15.13 15.96
N THR A 413 34.20 15.93 16.94
CA THR A 413 32.84 15.95 17.45
C THR A 413 31.88 15.99 16.25
N ASN A 414 30.79 15.21 16.29
CA ASN A 414 29.72 15.23 15.30
C ASN A 414 28.98 16.59 15.33
N GLU A 415 29.65 17.68 14.96
CA GLU A 415 29.10 19.04 14.89
C GLU A 415 28.54 19.31 13.49
N GLY A 416 27.69 18.40 13.00
CA GLY A 416 26.75 18.71 11.94
C GLY A 416 25.55 19.46 12.53
N PRO A 417 24.92 20.40 11.81
CA PRO A 417 23.69 21.06 12.28
C PRO A 417 22.48 20.10 12.32
N LEU A 418 22.59 18.93 11.70
CA LEU A 418 21.54 17.92 11.60
C LEU A 418 21.85 16.72 12.50
N ILE A 419 20.81 16.14 13.09
CA ILE A 419 20.93 14.88 13.83
C ILE A 419 21.03 13.70 12.86
N VAL A 420 21.56 12.58 13.33
CA VAL A 420 21.76 11.33 12.57
C VAL A 420 20.53 10.90 11.74
N THR A 421 19.32 11.11 12.25
CA THR A 421 18.07 10.71 11.59
C THR A 421 17.56 11.71 10.56
N GLU A 422 18.11 12.93 10.53
CA GLU A 422 17.79 14.01 9.59
C GLU A 422 18.82 14.14 8.46
N GLU A 423 19.92 13.37 8.53
CA GLU A 423 20.90 13.29 7.46
C GLU A 423 20.41 12.37 6.34
N LEU A 424 20.21 12.98 5.17
CA LEU A 424 19.77 12.29 3.96
C LEU A 424 20.97 11.95 3.08
N HIS A 425 20.96 10.73 2.55
CA HIS A 425 21.95 10.19 1.62
C HIS A 425 21.26 9.73 0.33
N SER A 426 22.02 9.50 -0.74
CA SER A 426 21.44 8.96 -1.98
C SER A 426 22.28 7.82 -2.55
N LEU A 427 21.59 6.86 -3.16
CA LEU A 427 22.20 5.76 -3.89
C LEU A 427 22.00 5.99 -5.39
N SER A 428 23.11 6.23 -6.09
CA SER A 428 23.16 6.38 -7.54
C SER A 428 23.51 5.06 -8.21
N PHE A 429 22.94 4.85 -9.38
CA PHE A 429 23.14 3.66 -10.21
C PHE A 429 23.57 4.11 -11.59
N GLU A 430 24.76 3.68 -11.99
CA GLU A 430 25.37 4.06 -13.26
C GLU A 430 25.50 2.85 -14.16
N SER A 431 25.20 3.01 -15.43
CA SER A 431 25.49 2.04 -16.47
C SER A 431 25.93 2.76 -17.72
N GLU A 432 26.78 2.13 -18.51
CA GLU A 432 27.13 2.61 -19.85
C GLU A 432 26.58 1.60 -20.86
N LEU A 433 25.85 2.10 -21.86
CA LEU A 433 25.29 1.30 -22.94
C LEU A 433 26.02 1.67 -24.22
N GLN A 434 26.69 0.69 -24.82
CA GLN A 434 27.30 0.82 -26.13
C GLN A 434 26.34 0.28 -27.19
N LEU A 435 25.84 1.13 -28.08
CA LEU A 435 25.09 0.65 -29.23
C LEU A 435 26.08 0.16 -30.29
N ASN A 436 26.28 -1.16 -30.35
CA ASN A 436 27.20 -1.86 -31.25
C ASN A 436 27.07 -1.46 -32.74
N GLN A 437 25.93 -0.90 -33.16
CA GLN A 437 25.66 -0.49 -34.55
C GLN A 437 25.89 1.00 -34.85
N SER A 438 26.21 1.84 -33.86
CA SER A 438 26.36 3.30 -34.06
C SER A 438 27.53 3.95 -33.34
N GLY A 439 28.33 3.21 -32.57
CA GLY A 439 29.49 3.76 -31.86
C GLY A 439 29.15 4.83 -30.81
N LEU A 440 27.88 4.88 -30.37
CA LEU A 440 27.43 5.78 -29.32
C LEU A 440 27.49 5.10 -27.96
N ASP A 441 28.17 5.80 -27.04
CA ASP A 441 28.14 5.51 -25.61
C ASP A 441 27.04 6.36 -24.95
N ILE A 442 26.02 5.68 -24.42
CA ILE A 442 24.94 6.30 -23.65
C ILE A 442 25.21 6.03 -22.17
N LYS A 443 25.38 7.11 -21.40
CA LYS A 443 25.45 7.04 -19.93
C LYS A 443 24.04 7.02 -19.36
N LEU A 444 23.73 5.96 -18.65
CA LEU A 444 22.47 5.77 -17.94
C LEU A 444 22.70 6.02 -16.46
N GLU A 445 21.86 6.86 -15.86
CA GLU A 445 21.91 7.14 -14.43
C GLU A 445 20.51 7.08 -13.83
N ALA A 446 20.37 6.38 -12.71
CA ALA A 446 19.18 6.41 -11.88
C ALA A 446 19.57 6.65 -10.42
N MET A 447 18.69 7.29 -9.66
CA MET A 447 18.91 7.59 -8.25
C MET A 447 17.74 7.07 -7.42
N SER A 448 18.03 6.52 -6.25
CA SER A 448 17.00 6.21 -5.27
C SER A 448 16.39 7.49 -4.70
N LEU A 449 15.23 7.36 -4.05
CA LEU A 449 14.79 8.41 -3.13
C LEU A 449 15.83 8.56 -1.99
N PRO A 450 15.89 9.73 -1.34
CA PRO A 450 16.82 9.94 -0.24
C PRO A 450 16.62 8.94 0.89
N VAL A 451 17.72 8.44 1.43
CA VAL A 451 17.76 7.42 2.47
C VAL A 451 18.31 7.99 3.77
N VAL A 452 17.82 7.49 4.90
CA VAL A 452 18.34 7.79 6.23
C VAL A 452 19.17 6.60 6.72
N VAL A 453 20.42 6.86 7.14
CA VAL A 453 21.32 5.80 7.64
C VAL A 453 21.42 5.83 9.16
N ILE A 454 20.95 4.75 9.78
CA ILE A 454 20.90 4.57 11.25
C ILE A 454 21.96 3.57 11.74
N SER A 455 22.35 3.68 13.01
CA SER A 455 23.29 2.75 13.66
C SER A 455 22.57 1.76 14.56
N ASN A 456 21.45 2.15 15.17
CA ASN A 456 20.66 1.31 16.07
C ASN A 456 19.19 1.31 15.67
N VAL A 457 18.50 0.18 15.90
CA VAL A 457 17.08 -0.02 15.62
C VAL A 457 16.21 0.93 16.44
N CYS A 458 16.65 1.41 17.61
CA CYS A 458 15.92 2.43 18.38
C CYS A 458 15.75 3.76 17.64
N GLN A 459 16.55 4.01 16.59
CA GLN A 459 16.46 5.20 15.75
C GLN A 459 15.50 5.02 14.57
N LEU A 460 15.02 3.79 14.32
CA LEU A 460 14.13 3.47 13.20
C LEU A 460 12.84 4.33 13.20
N PRO A 461 12.14 4.55 14.33
CA PRO A 461 10.96 5.43 14.37
C PRO A 461 11.27 6.86 13.93
N SER A 462 12.37 7.44 14.43
CA SER A 462 12.78 8.81 14.10
C SER A 462 13.29 8.94 12.67
N GLY A 463 14.06 7.97 12.17
CA GLY A 463 14.50 7.95 10.77
C GLY A 463 13.31 7.82 9.82
N TRP A 464 12.31 7.01 10.18
CA TRP A 464 11.08 6.91 9.41
C TRP A 464 10.28 8.21 9.40
N ALA A 465 10.23 8.95 10.51
CA ALA A 465 9.60 10.26 10.55
C ALA A 465 10.19 11.22 9.50
N SER A 466 11.51 11.20 9.33
CA SER A 466 12.21 12.00 8.33
C SER A 466 11.87 11.56 6.92
N ILE A 467 11.78 10.25 6.66
CA ILE A 467 11.32 9.72 5.37
C ILE A 467 9.87 10.13 5.07
N LEU A 468 8.96 10.06 6.05
CA LEU A 468 7.57 10.50 5.91
C LEU A 468 7.52 12.00 5.54
N TRP A 469 8.24 12.84 6.28
CA TRP A 469 8.20 14.29 6.08
C TRP A 469 8.78 14.71 4.73
N TYR A 470 9.90 14.10 4.33
CA TYR A 470 10.51 14.35 3.04
C TYR A 470 9.56 13.97 1.90
N ASN A 471 9.10 12.72 1.89
CA ASN A 471 8.31 12.19 0.77
C ASN A 471 6.87 12.74 0.73
N MET A 472 6.38 13.34 1.81
CA MET A 472 5.10 14.05 1.80
C MET A 472 5.19 15.44 1.16
N LEU A 473 6.32 16.15 1.33
CA LEU A 473 6.40 17.59 1.04
C LEU A 473 7.22 17.96 -0.18
N THR A 474 8.10 17.09 -0.67
CA THR A 474 8.92 17.38 -1.85
C THR A 474 8.93 16.21 -2.83
N THR A 475 8.86 16.52 -4.12
CA THR A 475 9.05 15.55 -5.23
C THR A 475 10.47 15.58 -5.78
N GLU A 476 11.33 16.44 -5.23
CA GLU A 476 12.72 16.55 -5.68
C GLU A 476 13.53 15.36 -5.15
N PRO A 477 14.24 14.59 -6.00
CA PRO A 477 15.03 13.44 -5.54
C PRO A 477 16.39 13.83 -4.93
N LYS A 478 16.87 15.06 -5.13
CA LYS A 478 18.25 15.48 -4.79
C LYS A 478 18.37 16.46 -3.61
N ASN A 479 17.30 16.76 -2.88
CA ASN A 479 17.33 17.76 -1.81
C ASN A 479 17.85 17.20 -0.47
N LEU A 480 19.13 16.83 -0.41
CA LEU A 480 19.75 16.27 0.81
C LEU A 480 19.84 17.29 1.97
N LYS A 481 19.58 18.58 1.72
CA LYS A 481 19.62 19.67 2.70
C LYS A 481 18.24 20.01 3.27
N PHE A 482 17.21 19.24 2.94
CA PHE A 482 15.82 19.49 3.28
C PHE A 482 15.59 19.81 4.77
N PHE A 483 16.26 19.10 5.69
CA PHE A 483 16.08 19.31 7.13
C PHE A 483 16.84 20.51 7.72
N LEU A 484 17.62 21.25 6.93
CA LEU A 484 18.18 22.53 7.40
C LEU A 484 17.07 23.59 7.56
N THR A 485 16.08 23.57 6.66
CA THR A 485 14.92 24.47 6.68
C THR A 485 13.66 23.67 6.31
N PRO A 486 13.18 22.78 7.20
CA PRO A 486 12.10 21.87 6.86
C PRO A 486 10.79 22.64 6.68
N PRO A 487 10.11 22.51 5.53
CA PRO A 487 8.83 23.19 5.30
C PRO A 487 7.75 22.65 6.27
N PRO A 488 6.78 23.49 6.65
CA PRO A 488 5.63 23.03 7.43
C PRO A 488 4.69 22.19 6.55
N ALA A 489 4.10 21.15 7.13
CA ALA A 489 3.13 20.31 6.45
C ALA A 489 1.71 20.85 6.61
N LYS A 490 0.87 20.72 5.59
CA LYS A 490 -0.57 20.98 5.72
C LYS A 490 -1.24 19.82 6.45
N TRP A 491 -2.25 20.11 7.27
CA TRP A 491 -2.99 19.08 7.98
C TRP A 491 -3.69 18.10 7.04
N SER A 492 -4.28 18.58 5.94
CA SER A 492 -4.87 17.71 4.90
C SER A 492 -3.91 16.60 4.46
N GLN A 493 -2.69 16.98 4.06
CA GLN A 493 -1.65 16.04 3.64
C GLN A 493 -1.18 15.12 4.78
N LEU A 494 -0.91 15.68 5.97
CA LEU A 494 -0.42 14.89 7.10
C LEU A 494 -1.47 13.88 7.61
N SER A 495 -2.74 14.26 7.59
CA SER A 495 -3.84 13.42 8.05
C SER A 495 -3.97 12.14 7.21
N GLU A 496 -3.82 12.26 5.89
CA GLU A 496 -3.79 11.12 4.96
C GLU A 496 -2.59 10.21 5.23
N VAL A 497 -1.39 10.80 5.34
CA VAL A 497 -0.15 10.05 5.61
C VAL A 497 -0.25 9.31 6.94
N LEU A 498 -0.81 9.93 7.98
CA LEU A 498 -1.07 9.28 9.27
C LEU A 498 -2.02 8.11 9.10
N SER A 499 -3.14 8.28 8.37
CA SER A 499 -4.07 7.18 8.10
C SER A 499 -3.39 6.02 7.37
N TRP A 500 -2.52 6.31 6.40
CA TRP A 500 -1.70 5.32 5.69
C TRP A 500 -0.75 4.54 6.61
N GLN A 501 -0.24 5.15 7.67
CA GLN A 501 0.60 4.43 8.66
C GLN A 501 -0.20 3.34 9.39
N PHE A 502 -1.50 3.57 9.64
CA PHE A 502 -2.36 2.59 10.27
C PHE A 502 -2.84 1.53 9.27
N SER A 503 -3.22 1.92 8.05
CA SER A 503 -3.70 0.97 7.02
C SER A 503 -2.60 0.12 6.40
N SER A 504 -1.33 0.52 6.48
CA SER A 504 -0.20 -0.31 6.02
C SER A 504 0.24 -1.36 7.04
N VAL A 505 -0.10 -1.16 8.32
CA VAL A 505 0.23 -2.09 9.42
C VAL A 505 -0.98 -2.94 9.81
N THR A 506 -2.20 -2.44 9.59
CA THR A 506 -3.46 -3.05 10.00
C THR A 506 -4.46 -3.06 8.83
N LYS A 507 -5.62 -3.71 8.95
CA LYS A 507 -6.63 -3.75 7.87
C LYS A 507 -7.43 -2.45 7.72
N ARG A 508 -7.21 -1.44 8.57
CA ARG A 508 -7.97 -0.18 8.54
C ARG A 508 -7.09 1.04 8.87
N GLY A 509 -7.43 2.18 8.27
CA GLY A 509 -6.83 3.47 8.60
C GLY A 509 -7.50 4.17 9.78
N LEU A 510 -7.25 5.47 9.88
CA LEU A 510 -7.90 6.37 10.84
C LEU A 510 -9.21 6.93 10.25
N ASN A 511 -10.25 7.03 11.07
CA ASN A 511 -11.51 7.66 10.70
C ASN A 511 -11.49 9.17 10.97
N GLN A 512 -12.51 9.89 10.49
CA GLN A 512 -12.59 11.35 10.63
C GLN A 512 -12.60 11.81 12.09
N GLU A 513 -13.26 11.09 13.00
CA GLU A 513 -13.28 11.46 14.42
C GLU A 513 -11.91 11.34 15.08
N GLN A 514 -11.19 10.26 14.78
CA GLN A 514 -9.82 10.04 15.24
C GLN A 514 -8.87 11.10 14.69
N LEU A 515 -8.99 11.42 13.39
CA LEU A 515 -8.21 12.48 12.75
C LEU A 515 -8.51 13.84 13.38
N ASN A 516 -9.76 14.16 13.67
CA ASN A 516 -10.15 15.41 14.30
C ASN A 516 -9.48 15.61 15.67
N MET A 517 -9.40 14.56 16.49
CA MET A 517 -8.70 14.62 17.78
C MET A 517 -7.20 14.86 17.60
N LEU A 518 -6.57 14.20 16.63
CA LEU A 518 -5.16 14.41 16.29
C LEU A 518 -4.89 15.82 15.76
N ALA A 519 -5.81 16.37 14.96
CA ALA A 519 -5.77 17.75 14.48
C ALA A 519 -5.78 18.74 15.64
N ASP A 520 -6.73 18.56 16.57
CA ASP A 520 -6.88 19.40 17.76
C ASP A 520 -5.61 19.33 18.64
N LYS A 521 -4.95 18.17 18.71
CA LYS A 521 -3.69 17.98 19.46
C LYS A 521 -2.49 18.69 18.82
N LEU A 522 -2.39 18.72 17.48
CA LEU A 522 -1.25 19.32 16.77
C LEU A 522 -1.40 20.83 16.50
N LEU A 523 -2.59 21.24 16.06
CA LEU A 523 -2.90 22.62 15.70
C LEU A 523 -3.44 23.42 16.91
N GLY A 524 -4.03 22.74 17.89
CA GLY A 524 -4.74 23.34 19.01
C GLY A 524 -6.22 23.59 18.71
N ALA A 525 -7.07 23.58 19.74
CA ALA A 525 -8.52 23.79 19.62
C ALA A 525 -8.92 25.13 18.94
N LYS A 526 -8.02 26.13 18.94
CA LYS A 526 -8.24 27.44 18.30
C LYS A 526 -8.16 27.39 16.77
N ALA A 527 -7.54 26.36 16.20
CA ALA A 527 -7.35 26.24 14.76
C ALA A 527 -8.57 25.69 14.02
N GLN A 528 -9.66 25.35 14.73
CA GLN A 528 -10.94 24.89 14.18
C GLN A 528 -10.81 23.77 13.12
N ARG A 529 -9.82 22.88 13.29
CA ARG A 529 -9.56 21.75 12.38
C ARG A 529 -9.36 22.17 10.91
N ASN A 530 -8.80 23.36 10.69
CA ASN A 530 -8.54 23.86 9.35
C ASN A 530 -7.65 22.89 8.53
N PRO A 531 -8.10 22.37 7.38
CA PRO A 531 -7.31 21.51 6.50
C PRO A 531 -6.00 22.14 6.03
N GLU A 532 -5.97 23.48 5.89
CA GLU A 532 -4.79 24.25 5.49
C GLU A 532 -3.89 24.63 6.68
N GLY A 533 -4.21 24.15 7.89
CA GLY A 533 -3.40 24.36 9.08
C GLY A 533 -1.98 23.85 8.90
N GLN A 534 -1.00 24.71 9.14
CA GLN A 534 0.42 24.40 8.96
C GLN A 534 1.05 23.83 10.24
N ILE A 535 1.71 22.69 10.11
CA ILE A 535 2.34 21.95 11.20
C ILE A 535 3.86 21.95 10.98
N PRO A 536 4.63 22.62 11.84
CA PRO A 536 6.09 22.62 11.76
C PRO A 536 6.68 21.23 12.08
N TRP A 537 7.79 20.88 11.40
CA TRP A 537 8.56 19.65 11.69
C TRP A 537 8.92 19.49 13.17
N THR A 538 9.23 20.60 13.83
CA THR A 538 9.58 20.62 15.27
C THR A 538 8.45 20.07 16.15
N LYS A 539 7.19 20.40 15.86
CA LYS A 539 6.05 19.87 16.63
C LYS A 539 5.81 18.38 16.35
N PHE A 540 6.12 17.93 15.15
CA PHE A 540 5.87 16.55 14.74
C PHE A 540 6.90 15.57 15.33
N CYS A 541 8.19 15.88 15.24
CA CYS A 541 9.26 14.92 15.59
C CYS A 541 10.34 15.47 16.54
N LYS A 542 10.39 16.77 16.84
CA LYS A 542 11.34 17.31 17.84
C LYS A 542 10.67 17.49 19.19
N GLN A 543 11.46 17.33 20.25
CA GLN A 543 11.00 17.63 21.60
C GLN A 543 11.02 19.14 21.83
N SER A 544 9.89 19.73 22.20
CA SER A 544 9.84 21.13 22.62
C SER A 544 10.49 21.26 24.00
N ALA A 545 11.38 22.24 24.18
CA ALA A 545 12.11 22.45 25.44
C ALA A 545 11.19 22.73 26.65
N ASN A 546 9.94 23.13 26.42
CA ASN A 546 9.00 23.58 27.45
C ASN A 546 7.93 22.55 27.84
N GLU A 547 7.91 21.36 27.22
CA GLU A 547 6.95 20.30 27.55
C GLU A 547 7.70 19.05 28.05
N LYS A 548 7.33 18.54 29.23
CA LYS A 548 7.80 17.23 29.74
C LYS A 548 7.37 16.02 28.87
N ALA A 549 6.77 16.28 27.71
CA ALA A 549 6.21 15.30 26.81
C ALA A 549 7.22 14.82 25.75
N PHE A 550 6.97 13.62 25.22
CA PHE A 550 7.69 13.02 24.10
C PHE A 550 7.15 13.55 22.75
N PRO A 551 7.93 13.47 21.65
CA PRO A 551 7.49 13.88 20.32
C PRO A 551 6.21 13.18 19.85
N PHE A 552 5.36 13.91 19.14
CA PHE A 552 4.07 13.41 18.62
C PHE A 552 4.23 12.14 17.78
N TRP A 553 5.21 12.11 16.86
CA TRP A 553 5.40 10.93 16.01
C TRP A 553 5.82 9.68 16.82
N LEU A 554 6.70 9.82 17.82
CA LEU A 554 7.12 8.70 18.65
C LEU A 554 5.98 8.11 19.48
N TRP A 555 5.01 8.96 19.87
CA TRP A 555 3.78 8.51 20.51
C TRP A 555 2.91 7.66 19.58
N ILE A 556 2.67 8.15 18.35
CA ILE A 556 1.89 7.43 17.34
C ILE A 556 2.57 6.11 16.99
N GLU A 557 3.90 6.10 16.87
CA GLU A 557 4.65 4.87 16.60
C GLU A 557 4.57 3.87 17.74
N GLY A 558 4.66 4.32 19.00
CA GLY A 558 4.42 3.47 20.17
C GLY A 558 3.02 2.84 20.16
N ILE A 559 1.99 3.62 19.82
CA ILE A 559 0.62 3.10 19.64
C ILE A 559 0.57 2.06 18.52
N LEU A 560 1.21 2.30 17.37
CA LEU A 560 1.26 1.34 16.27
C LEU A 560 1.98 0.04 16.66
N ASP A 561 3.07 0.09 17.44
CA ASP A 561 3.74 -1.13 17.95
C ASP A 561 2.81 -1.94 18.87
N VAL A 562 2.06 -1.27 19.77
CA VAL A 562 1.09 -1.92 20.66
C VAL A 562 -0.06 -2.54 19.86
N ILE A 563 -0.61 -1.83 18.87
CA ILE A 563 -1.66 -2.37 18.00
C ILE A 563 -1.14 -3.60 17.27
N LYS A 564 0.00 -3.49 16.61
CA LYS A 564 0.58 -4.56 15.79
C LYS A 564 0.83 -5.84 16.57
N ARG A 565 1.28 -5.72 17.83
CA ARG A 565 1.67 -6.89 18.65
C ARG A 565 0.54 -7.48 19.48
N HIS A 566 -0.37 -6.65 19.99
CA HIS A 566 -1.33 -7.09 21.02
C HIS A 566 -2.80 -6.81 20.67
N LEU A 567 -3.11 -5.85 19.79
CA LEU A 567 -4.48 -5.37 19.57
C LEU A 567 -4.95 -5.45 18.12
N LEU A 568 -4.22 -6.16 17.25
CA LEU A 568 -4.44 -6.14 15.80
C LEU A 568 -5.88 -6.52 15.42
N SER A 569 -6.39 -7.61 15.98
CA SER A 569 -7.74 -8.11 15.71
C SER A 569 -8.83 -7.15 16.21
N LEU A 570 -8.68 -6.66 17.45
CA LEU A 570 -9.59 -5.70 18.08
C LEU A 570 -9.65 -4.36 17.32
N TRP A 571 -8.50 -3.90 16.83
CA TRP A 571 -8.41 -2.69 16.02
C TRP A 571 -9.11 -2.89 14.67
N ASN A 572 -8.78 -3.97 13.94
CA ASN A 572 -9.36 -4.26 12.62
C ASN A 572 -10.90 -4.28 12.65
N ASP A 573 -11.47 -4.89 13.68
CA ASP A 573 -12.92 -4.96 13.86
C ASP A 573 -13.59 -3.65 14.29
N GLY A 574 -12.80 -2.61 14.58
CA GLY A 574 -13.31 -1.33 15.04
C GLY A 574 -13.87 -1.33 16.45
N SER A 575 -13.48 -2.30 17.29
CA SER A 575 -13.88 -2.33 18.71
C SER A 575 -13.11 -1.30 19.56
N ILE A 576 -12.05 -0.71 19.01
CA ILE A 576 -11.24 0.32 19.65
C ILE A 576 -11.53 1.68 19.01
N MET A 577 -11.99 2.63 19.81
CA MET A 577 -12.14 4.02 19.36
C MET A 577 -10.79 4.73 19.23
N GLY A 578 -9.86 4.45 20.13
CA GLY A 578 -8.46 4.86 20.01
C GLY A 578 -8.22 6.33 20.35
N PHE A 579 -8.47 7.24 19.41
CA PHE A 579 -8.13 8.66 19.55
C PHE A 579 -9.36 9.51 19.89
N ILE A 580 -9.57 9.76 21.18
CA ILE A 580 -10.65 10.62 21.71
C ILE A 580 -10.09 11.50 22.84
N SER A 581 -10.49 12.78 22.86
CA SER A 581 -10.14 13.70 23.96
C SER A 581 -10.95 13.39 25.22
N LYS A 582 -10.39 13.64 26.41
CA LYS A 582 -11.10 13.42 27.69
C LYS A 582 -12.45 14.16 27.79
N GLU A 583 -12.55 15.33 27.16
CA GLU A 583 -13.80 16.11 27.12
C GLU A 583 -14.86 15.44 26.26
N ARG A 584 -14.47 14.96 25.06
CA ARG A 584 -15.39 14.29 24.14
C ARG A 584 -15.78 12.91 24.66
N GLU A 585 -14.85 12.19 25.27
CA GLU A 585 -15.10 10.91 25.96
C GLU A 585 -16.22 11.04 26.99
N LYS A 586 -16.14 12.03 27.87
CA LYS A 586 -17.19 12.30 28.87
C LYS A 586 -18.52 12.66 28.23
N ALA A 587 -18.52 13.47 27.17
CA ALA A 587 -19.74 13.86 26.45
C ALA A 587 -20.41 12.68 25.73
N LEU A 588 -19.64 11.71 25.23
CA LEU A 588 -20.18 10.51 24.58
C LEU A 588 -20.76 9.52 25.59
N LEU A 589 -20.17 9.46 26.78
CA LEU A 589 -20.60 8.56 27.86
C LEU A 589 -21.73 9.14 28.71
N SER A 590 -21.85 10.47 28.86
CA SER A 590 -22.82 11.11 29.77
C SER A 590 -24.29 10.81 29.45
N ASP A 591 -24.59 10.42 28.21
CA ASP A 591 -25.95 10.11 27.72
C ASP A 591 -26.13 8.59 27.45
N LYS A 592 -25.41 7.75 28.22
CA LYS A 592 -25.41 6.29 28.06
C LYS A 592 -25.69 5.58 29.37
N CYS A 593 -26.16 4.33 29.26
CA CYS A 593 -26.48 3.52 30.42
C CYS A 593 -25.24 3.22 31.27
N PRO A 594 -25.38 3.12 32.61
CA PRO A 594 -24.29 2.69 33.49
C PRO A 594 -23.63 1.39 33.03
N GLY A 595 -22.30 1.33 33.14
CA GLY A 595 -21.48 0.22 32.66
C GLY A 595 -21.17 0.24 31.16
N THR A 596 -21.54 1.32 30.45
CA THR A 596 -21.04 1.58 29.09
C THR A 596 -19.60 2.05 29.16
N PHE A 597 -18.72 1.44 28.36
CA PHE A 597 -17.30 1.76 28.32
C PHE A 597 -16.77 1.98 26.90
N LEU A 598 -15.65 2.66 26.80
CA LEU A 598 -14.92 2.87 25.54
C LEU A 598 -13.42 2.70 25.73
N LEU A 599 -12.77 2.29 24.64
CA LEU A 599 -11.33 2.00 24.59
C LEU A 599 -10.59 3.13 23.88
N ARG A 600 -9.60 3.74 24.55
CA ARG A 600 -8.76 4.81 24.00
C ARG A 600 -7.28 4.61 24.29
N PHE A 601 -6.43 5.22 23.47
CA PHE A 601 -5.00 5.24 23.71
C PHE A 601 -4.63 6.32 24.73
N SER A 602 -3.64 6.03 25.56
CA SER A 602 -3.11 6.99 26.54
C SER A 602 -2.27 8.05 25.84
N GLU A 603 -2.57 9.31 26.12
CA GLU A 603 -1.79 10.46 25.66
C GLU A 603 -0.54 10.71 26.52
N SER A 604 -0.41 10.02 27.66
CA SER A 604 0.65 10.24 28.65
C SER A 604 1.76 9.18 28.60
N SER A 605 1.55 8.08 27.88
CA SER A 605 2.54 7.00 27.75
C SER A 605 3.33 7.13 26.45
N ARG A 606 4.67 7.19 26.55
CA ARG A 606 5.56 7.23 25.38
C ARG A 606 5.53 5.94 24.58
N GLU A 607 5.48 4.80 25.27
CA GLU A 607 5.61 3.47 24.66
C GLU A 607 4.29 2.98 24.03
N GLY A 608 3.26 3.83 24.03
CA GLY A 608 1.89 3.42 23.69
C GLY A 608 1.25 2.64 24.83
N ALA A 609 0.00 2.96 25.14
CA ALA A 609 -0.79 2.21 26.12
C ALA A 609 -2.27 2.35 25.81
N ILE A 610 -3.06 1.35 26.16
CA ILE A 610 -4.52 1.38 26.04
C ILE A 610 -5.16 1.49 27.41
N THR A 611 -6.22 2.29 27.50
CA THR A 611 -7.03 2.44 28.69
C THR A 611 -8.51 2.38 28.28
N PHE A 612 -9.36 1.99 29.22
CA PHE A 612 -10.80 2.10 29.06
C PHE A 612 -11.38 3.01 30.13
N THR A 613 -12.43 3.72 29.74
CA THR A 613 -13.22 4.56 30.64
C THR A 613 -14.66 4.10 30.59
N TRP A 614 -15.30 4.04 31.75
CA TRP A 614 -16.71 3.68 31.88
C TRP A 614 -17.47 4.70 32.73
N ILE A 615 -18.79 4.70 32.57
CA ILE A 615 -19.72 5.54 33.31
C ILE A 615 -20.47 4.73 34.37
N GLU A 616 -20.59 5.31 35.56
CA GLU A 616 -21.47 4.87 36.64
C GLU A 616 -22.33 6.06 37.09
N HIS A 617 -23.48 5.80 37.70
CA HIS A 617 -24.29 6.86 38.31
C HIS A 617 -24.11 6.80 39.82
N ASP A 618 -23.77 7.93 40.42
CA ASP A 618 -23.74 8.08 41.87
C ASP A 618 -25.16 8.03 42.47
N VAL A 619 -25.29 7.97 43.79
CA VAL A 619 -26.55 7.93 44.57
C VAL A 619 -27.51 9.08 44.19
N HIS A 620 -26.99 10.17 43.61
CA HIS A 620 -27.75 11.33 43.13
C HIS A 620 -28.04 11.34 41.61
N ASP A 621 -27.90 10.18 40.95
CA ASP A 621 -28.07 10.00 39.49
C ASP A 621 -27.16 10.90 38.64
N LYS A 622 -25.99 11.26 39.18
CA LYS A 622 -24.97 12.04 38.48
C LYS A 622 -23.96 11.11 37.82
N PRO A 623 -23.55 11.39 36.57
CA PRO A 623 -22.59 10.57 35.84
C PRO A 623 -21.18 10.72 36.44
N VAL A 624 -20.62 9.62 36.94
CA VAL A 624 -19.24 9.47 37.40
C VAL A 624 -18.45 8.69 36.37
N PHE A 625 -17.27 9.20 36.01
CA PHE A 625 -16.41 8.58 35.01
C PHE A 625 -15.17 7.99 35.69
N HIS A 626 -14.95 6.70 35.47
CA HIS A 626 -13.78 5.99 35.97
C HIS A 626 -12.89 5.59 34.80
N SER A 627 -11.58 5.80 34.93
CA SER A 627 -10.57 5.37 33.95
C SER A 627 -9.52 4.53 34.63
N VAL A 628 -9.12 3.42 34.01
CA VAL A 628 -8.02 2.58 34.50
C VAL A 628 -6.66 3.18 34.18
N GLU A 629 -5.66 2.81 34.99
CA GLU A 629 -4.27 3.05 34.63
C GLU A 629 -3.97 2.41 33.26
N PRO A 630 -3.28 3.12 32.34
CA PRO A 630 -3.05 2.62 31.00
C PRO A 630 -2.21 1.33 30.97
N TYR A 631 -2.73 0.31 30.30
CA TYR A 631 -2.03 -0.94 30.04
C TYR A 631 -1.02 -0.75 28.91
N THR A 632 0.26 -0.93 29.25
CA THR A 632 1.37 -0.91 28.31
C THR A 632 1.61 -2.30 27.72
N LYS A 633 2.61 -2.40 26.86
CA LYS A 633 3.09 -3.67 26.31
C LYS A 633 3.43 -4.71 27.38
N LYS A 634 3.91 -4.28 28.56
CA LYS A 634 4.31 -5.19 29.64
C LYS A 634 3.11 -5.96 30.19
N GLU A 635 2.03 -5.24 30.50
CA GLU A 635 0.81 -5.85 31.02
C GLU A 635 0.10 -6.68 29.94
N LEU A 636 0.02 -6.15 28.71
CA LEU A 636 -0.60 -6.82 27.56
C LEU A 636 0.16 -8.07 27.09
N SER A 637 1.42 -8.23 27.48
CA SER A 637 2.18 -9.46 27.24
C SER A 637 1.88 -10.55 28.27
N ALA A 638 1.42 -10.17 29.47
CA ALA A 638 1.07 -11.10 30.53
C ALA A 638 -0.39 -11.58 30.41
N VAL A 639 -1.32 -10.66 30.13
CA VAL A 639 -2.75 -10.95 29.97
C VAL A 639 -3.30 -10.23 28.74
N SER A 640 -4.11 -10.91 27.93
CA SER A 640 -4.70 -10.31 26.74
C SER A 640 -5.72 -9.23 27.11
N LEU A 641 -5.86 -8.17 26.30
CA LEU A 641 -6.86 -7.13 26.57
C LEU A 641 -8.31 -7.67 26.66
N PRO A 642 -8.76 -8.60 25.79
CA PRO A 642 -10.07 -9.24 25.95
C PRO A 642 -10.24 -9.93 27.30
N ASP A 643 -9.21 -10.63 27.78
CA ASP A 643 -9.25 -11.30 29.08
C ASP A 643 -9.29 -10.29 30.22
N ILE A 644 -8.48 -9.22 30.16
CA ILE A 644 -8.55 -8.10 31.11
C ILE A 644 -9.98 -7.57 31.16
N ILE A 645 -10.61 -7.26 30.03
CA ILE A 645 -11.99 -6.74 29.98
C ILE A 645 -13.01 -7.75 30.55
N ARG A 646 -12.80 -9.05 30.33
CA ARG A 646 -13.67 -10.12 30.84
C ARG A 646 -13.56 -10.28 32.35
N THR A 647 -12.34 -10.34 32.88
CA THR A 647 -12.07 -10.65 34.29
C THR A 647 -11.92 -9.41 35.15
N TYR A 648 -11.96 -8.20 34.58
CA TYR A 648 -11.83 -6.96 35.33
C TYR A 648 -12.87 -6.88 36.46
N LYS A 649 -12.42 -6.61 37.68
CA LYS A 649 -13.30 -6.41 38.83
C LYS A 649 -12.92 -5.14 39.56
N VAL A 650 -13.93 -4.42 40.04
CA VAL A 650 -13.77 -3.25 40.90
C VAL A 650 -14.47 -3.55 42.21
N MET A 651 -13.86 -3.11 43.32
CA MET A 651 -14.51 -3.17 44.62
C MET A 651 -15.62 -2.11 44.65
N ALA A 652 -16.88 -2.52 44.52
CA ALA A 652 -18.02 -1.61 44.61
C ALA A 652 -18.16 -1.07 46.05
N ALA A 653 -18.99 -0.04 46.24
CA ALA A 653 -19.26 0.57 47.55
C ALA A 653 -19.75 -0.42 48.64
N GLU A 654 -20.19 -1.61 48.24
CA GLU A 654 -20.64 -2.71 49.11
C GLU A 654 -19.57 -3.81 49.37
N ASN A 655 -18.30 -3.59 49.00
CA ASN A 655 -17.21 -4.60 49.09
C ASN A 655 -17.45 -5.90 48.28
N ILE A 656 -18.39 -5.89 47.34
CA ILE A 656 -18.64 -7.00 46.41
C ILE A 656 -17.84 -6.73 45.12
N PRO A 657 -16.95 -7.64 44.68
CA PRO A 657 -16.15 -7.45 43.48
C PRO A 657 -16.99 -7.71 42.22
N GLU A 658 -17.48 -6.63 41.60
CA GLU A 658 -18.28 -6.69 40.37
C GLU A 658 -17.47 -6.25 39.16
N ASN A 659 -17.83 -6.76 37.97
CA ASN A 659 -17.29 -6.25 36.71
C ASN A 659 -18.16 -5.06 36.26
N PRO A 660 -17.65 -3.81 36.29
CA PRO A 660 -18.43 -2.65 35.90
C PRO A 660 -18.65 -2.58 34.37
N LEU A 661 -17.91 -3.34 33.58
CA LEU A 661 -17.95 -3.31 32.11
C LEU A 661 -19.08 -4.21 31.58
N ARG A 662 -20.14 -3.58 31.07
CA ARG A 662 -21.34 -4.26 30.55
C ARG A 662 -21.53 -4.05 29.04
N PHE A 663 -21.39 -2.81 28.57
CA PHE A 663 -21.63 -2.46 27.16
C PHE A 663 -20.44 -1.71 26.57
N LEU A 664 -19.97 -2.14 25.40
CA LEU A 664 -19.04 -1.36 24.58
C LEU A 664 -19.83 -0.28 23.82
N TYR A 665 -19.34 0.96 23.83
CA TYR A 665 -19.94 2.05 23.05
C TYR A 665 -20.09 1.67 21.56
N PRO A 666 -21.24 1.97 20.90
CA PRO A 666 -22.36 2.76 21.43
C PRO A 666 -23.36 2.03 22.33
N ASN A 667 -23.59 0.72 22.17
CA ASN A 667 -24.55 -0.10 22.93
C ASN A 667 -24.38 -1.61 22.60
N ILE A 668 -23.14 -2.09 22.52
CA ILE A 668 -22.84 -3.48 22.14
C ILE A 668 -22.56 -4.28 23.42
N PRO A 669 -23.28 -5.38 23.71
CA PRO A 669 -22.96 -6.22 24.87
C PRO A 669 -21.50 -6.69 24.83
N LYS A 670 -20.81 -6.63 25.96
CA LYS A 670 -19.37 -6.98 26.08
C LYS A 670 -19.04 -8.32 25.41
N ASP A 671 -19.81 -9.37 25.70
CA ASP A 671 -19.53 -10.71 25.18
C ASP A 671 -19.84 -10.84 23.69
N LYS A 672 -20.71 -9.98 23.13
CA LYS A 672 -20.92 -9.90 21.68
C LYS A 672 -19.73 -9.25 20.98
N ALA A 673 -19.10 -8.25 21.61
CA ALA A 673 -17.95 -7.55 21.05
C ALA A 673 -16.63 -8.36 21.18
N PHE A 674 -16.37 -8.89 22.37
CA PHE A 674 -15.09 -9.54 22.70
C PHE A 674 -15.14 -11.07 22.78
N GLY A 675 -16.34 -11.68 22.74
CA GLY A 675 -16.52 -13.12 22.95
C GLY A 675 -15.73 -14.01 22.00
N LYS A 676 -15.57 -13.59 20.75
CA LYS A 676 -14.74 -14.27 19.73
C LYS A 676 -13.25 -14.31 20.07
N TYR A 677 -12.79 -13.45 20.98
CA TYR A 677 -11.40 -13.33 21.41
C TYR A 677 -11.12 -13.99 22.75
N TYR A 678 -12.16 -14.45 23.44
CA TYR A 678 -11.95 -15.18 24.68
C TYR A 678 -11.33 -16.55 24.35
N PRO A 679 -10.38 -17.01 25.17
CA PRO A 679 -9.88 -18.37 25.05
C PRO A 679 -11.07 -19.32 25.18
N LYS A 680 -11.22 -20.21 24.19
CA LYS A 680 -12.22 -21.28 24.27
C LYS A 680 -11.95 -22.08 25.55
N PRO A 681 -12.99 -22.50 26.29
CA PRO A 681 -12.80 -23.43 27.38
C PRO A 681 -12.04 -24.63 26.81
N SER A 682 -10.89 -24.95 27.37
CA SER A 682 -10.24 -26.22 27.07
C SER A 682 -11.27 -27.30 27.40
N GLU A 683 -11.76 -28.02 26.39
CA GLU A 683 -12.45 -29.29 26.61
C GLU A 683 -11.55 -30.09 27.53
N THR A 684 -12.02 -30.32 28.75
CA THR A 684 -11.43 -31.29 29.66
C THR A 684 -11.33 -32.58 28.86
N ALA A 685 -10.09 -33.01 28.57
CA ALA A 685 -9.85 -34.35 28.05
C ALA A 685 -10.64 -35.32 28.93
N GLU A 686 -11.55 -36.08 28.33
CA GLU A 686 -12.25 -37.14 29.04
C GLU A 686 -11.21 -38.02 29.74
N PRO A 687 -11.39 -38.34 31.03
CA PRO A 687 -10.44 -39.19 31.74
C PRO A 687 -10.56 -40.60 31.15
N MET A 688 -9.63 -40.97 30.28
CA MET A 688 -9.38 -42.37 30.00
C MET A 688 -8.82 -43.01 31.28
N ASP A 689 -9.58 -43.96 31.82
CA ASP A 689 -9.22 -44.81 32.94
C ASP A 689 -7.81 -45.40 32.80
N VAL A 690 -6.89 -44.97 33.66
CA VAL A 690 -5.87 -45.84 34.24
C VAL A 690 -5.40 -45.27 35.58
N GLU A 691 -5.53 -46.09 36.61
CA GLU A 691 -5.16 -45.85 38.01
C GLU A 691 -3.73 -45.30 38.15
N ASN A 692 -3.59 -44.11 38.74
CA ASN A 692 -2.33 -43.67 39.34
C ASN A 692 -2.61 -42.66 40.48
N PRO A 693 -2.37 -42.99 41.76
CA PRO A 693 -2.67 -42.12 42.88
C PRO A 693 -1.46 -41.24 43.24
N GLU A 694 -1.11 -40.29 42.38
CA GLU A 694 -0.25 -39.16 42.76
C GLU A 694 -0.86 -37.86 42.24
N ARG A 695 -1.69 -37.24 43.10
CA ARG A 695 -2.22 -35.90 42.88
C ARG A 695 -1.09 -34.87 42.96
N THR A 696 -0.39 -34.61 41.87
CA THR A 696 0.36 -33.35 41.69
C THR A 696 -0.63 -32.27 41.24
N GLY A 697 -1.47 -31.81 42.16
CA GLY A 697 -2.42 -30.73 41.94
C GLY A 697 -1.74 -29.37 42.03
N TYR A 698 -1.10 -28.92 40.95
CA TYR A 698 -0.80 -27.50 40.81
C TYR A 698 -2.14 -26.76 40.64
N MET A 699 -2.49 -25.88 41.59
CA MET A 699 -3.66 -25.02 41.45
C MET A 699 -3.50 -24.16 40.18
N LYS A 700 -4.49 -24.22 39.29
CA LYS A 700 -4.51 -23.35 38.11
C LYS A 700 -4.71 -21.91 38.58
N THR A 701 -3.63 -21.11 38.54
CA THR A 701 -3.65 -19.69 38.90
C THR A 701 -3.93 -18.85 37.67
N GLU A 702 -4.95 -17.99 37.71
CA GLU A 702 -5.25 -17.00 36.68
C GLU A 702 -5.05 -15.59 37.27
N LEU A 703 -4.36 -14.72 36.55
CA LEU A 703 -4.13 -13.33 36.96
C LEU A 703 -5.40 -12.50 36.68
N ILE A 704 -5.88 -11.79 37.69
CA ILE A 704 -7.09 -10.94 37.59
C ILE A 704 -6.70 -9.50 37.93
N SER A 705 -6.97 -8.58 37.02
CA SER A 705 -6.80 -7.14 37.27
C SER A 705 -7.94 -6.61 38.15
N VAL A 706 -7.59 -6.12 39.34
CA VAL A 706 -8.52 -5.49 40.29
C VAL A 706 -8.07 -4.07 40.58
N SER A 707 -8.99 -3.10 40.52
CA SER A 707 -8.73 -1.72 40.96
C SER A 707 -9.40 -1.45 42.30
N GLU A 708 -8.61 -1.00 43.28
CA GLU A 708 -9.12 -0.54 44.58
C GLU A 708 -9.66 0.89 44.44
N VAL A 709 -10.92 1.11 44.80
CA VAL A 709 -11.47 2.46 44.95
C VAL A 709 -10.93 3.02 46.26
N HIS A 710 -10.13 4.09 46.20
CA HIS A 710 -9.56 4.70 47.40
C HIS A 710 -10.69 5.17 48.35
N PRO A 711 -10.73 4.73 49.62
CA PRO A 711 -11.84 5.01 50.55
C PRO A 711 -12.01 6.49 50.96
N SER A 712 -11.27 7.41 50.35
CA SER A 712 -11.25 8.83 50.70
C SER A 712 -12.43 9.65 50.13
N ARG A 713 -13.51 9.03 49.65
CA ARG A 713 -14.76 9.73 49.27
C ARG A 713 -16.02 9.31 50.01
N LEU A 714 -15.94 8.31 50.89
CA LEU A 714 -17.07 7.88 51.73
C LEU A 714 -17.05 8.50 53.14
N GLN A 715 -15.99 9.22 53.52
CA GLN A 715 -15.85 9.81 54.87
C GLN A 715 -16.17 11.32 54.96
N ASP A 716 -16.61 11.99 53.88
CA ASP A 716 -16.89 13.43 53.92
C ASP A 716 -18.25 13.81 54.56
N ASN A 717 -19.05 12.84 55.01
CA ASN A 717 -20.35 13.09 55.66
C ASN A 717 -20.40 12.80 57.17
N ILE A 718 -19.26 12.62 57.83
CA ILE A 718 -19.20 12.65 59.31
C ILE A 718 -18.22 13.76 59.72
N LEU A 719 -18.71 15.00 59.70
CA LEU A 719 -18.06 16.06 60.45
C LEU A 719 -18.21 15.72 61.95
N PRO A 720 -17.13 15.77 62.76
CA PRO A 720 -17.29 15.70 64.21
C PRO A 720 -18.17 16.87 64.67
N MET A 721 -19.18 16.58 65.49
CA MET A 721 -20.04 17.60 66.12
C MET A 721 -19.17 18.68 66.76
N SER A 722 -19.60 19.95 66.66
CA SER A 722 -18.89 21.03 67.35
C SER A 722 -18.98 20.82 68.87
N PRO A 723 -17.98 21.28 69.66
CA PRO A 723 -18.01 21.19 71.12
C PRO A 723 -19.25 21.84 71.77
N ASP A 724 -19.89 22.78 71.08
CA ASP A 724 -21.10 23.46 71.55
C ASP A 724 -22.36 22.62 71.29
N ASP A 725 -22.40 21.85 70.20
CA ASP A 725 -23.49 20.91 69.89
C ASP A 725 -23.45 19.68 70.81
N TYR A 726 -22.24 19.20 71.17
CA TYR A 726 -22.05 18.11 72.11
C TYR A 726 -22.55 18.47 73.53
N LYS A 727 -22.26 19.70 73.99
CA LYS A 727 -22.75 20.20 75.29
C LYS A 727 -24.26 20.38 75.33
N ALA A 728 -24.89 20.72 74.20
CA ALA A 728 -26.35 20.78 74.12
C ALA A 728 -26.96 19.38 74.25
N LEU A 729 -26.33 18.35 73.66
CA LEU A 729 -26.80 16.96 73.75
C LEU A 729 -26.71 16.37 75.17
N GLU A 730 -25.65 16.71 75.92
CA GLU A 730 -25.48 16.31 77.33
C GLU A 730 -26.59 16.84 78.27
N GLN A 731 -27.34 17.86 77.85
CA GLN A 731 -28.47 18.38 78.64
C GLN A 731 -29.77 17.59 78.44
N TYR A 732 -29.89 16.82 77.35
CA TYR A 732 -31.12 16.11 76.97
C TYR A 732 -31.00 14.58 77.00
N VAL A 733 -29.79 14.02 77.09
CA VAL A 733 -29.53 12.57 77.06
C VAL A 733 -28.72 12.16 78.28
N SER A 734 -29.16 11.09 78.98
CA SER A 734 -28.44 10.62 80.15
C SER A 734 -27.11 9.95 79.73
N PRO A 735 -26.02 10.07 80.53
CA PRO A 735 -24.72 9.46 80.19
C PRO A 735 -24.78 7.94 79.97
N ARG A 736 -25.80 7.26 80.50
CA ARG A 736 -25.99 5.81 80.31
C ARG A 736 -26.51 5.44 78.93
N ASP A 737 -27.23 6.33 78.26
CA ASP A 737 -27.81 6.05 76.94
C ASP A 737 -26.79 6.27 75.81
N ILE A 738 -25.74 7.07 76.06
CA ILE A 738 -24.65 7.34 75.12
C ILE A 738 -23.66 6.16 75.06
N ASP A 739 -23.34 5.56 76.20
CA ASP A 739 -22.45 4.38 76.28
C ASP A 739 -23.08 3.12 75.68
N ALA A 740 -24.41 2.99 75.74
CA ALA A 740 -25.13 1.84 75.19
C ALA A 740 -25.09 1.76 73.65
N VAL A 741 -24.96 2.91 72.98
CA VAL A 741 -24.90 3.00 71.51
C VAL A 741 -23.48 2.77 70.98
N MET A 742 -22.45 3.10 71.77
CA MET A 742 -21.04 2.94 71.36
C MET A 742 -20.46 1.54 71.63
N SER A 743 -21.18 0.68 72.37
CA SER A 743 -20.66 -0.61 72.86
C SER A 743 -21.28 -1.85 72.19
N ALA A 744 -22.01 -1.71 71.08
CA ALA A 744 -22.59 -2.85 70.38
C ALA A 744 -21.53 -3.60 69.54
N GLU A 745 -20.74 -4.45 70.20
CA GLU A 745 -19.96 -5.50 69.56
C GLU A 745 -20.92 -6.51 68.89
N TYR A 746 -20.79 -6.72 67.57
CA TYR A 746 -21.45 -7.80 66.85
C TYR A 746 -20.79 -9.14 67.23
N PRO A 747 -21.53 -10.16 67.70
CA PRO A 747 -20.93 -11.46 67.98
C PRO A 747 -20.78 -12.29 66.69
N ASP A 748 -19.56 -12.76 66.47
CA ASP A 748 -19.19 -13.86 65.56
C ASP A 748 -20.00 -15.13 65.86
N GLN A 749 -20.65 -15.73 64.85
CA GLN A 749 -20.95 -17.17 64.84
C GLN A 749 -20.87 -17.76 63.42
N ASN A 750 -19.94 -18.72 63.30
CA ASN A 750 -19.90 -19.94 62.45
C ASN A 750 -20.95 -20.14 61.36
#